data_AF-A0A2A2KRW1-F1
#
_entry.id   AF-A0A2A2KRW1-F1
#
_cell.length_a   1.000
_cell.length_b   1.000
_cell.length_c   1.000
_cell.angle_alpha   90.00
_cell.angle_beta   90.00
_cell.angle_gamma   90.00
#
_symmetry.space_group_name_H-M   'P 1'
#
loop_
_entity.id
_entity.type
_entity.pdbx_description
1 polymer ?
#
loop_
_entity_poly.entity_id
_entity_poly.type
_entity_poly.pdbx_seq_one_letter_code
_entity_poly.pdbx_strand_id
1 'polypeptide(L)'
;MVPLLLATIRRRCVERSDLKGRTWRAEDTELVIRQQSTTPTTTTTTITTSERDNAKTAAESTDDKQQQDDEVVSPNAAIPTGDARPHRRSDRIAVFSASSFQPSACGGIASSLLYGIRSGNTKRSVAGDEMLLKMRHNSSRSPNPKPKNLVLIGIMTAQKYVDTRAYHVWRTWAQFMPGKVLFFVAENTVSVHPDLPLIRLKGVDDTYPPQKKSFAMVKWMAENYLDEFEWFLRADDDLYIRGEELETFLRSLDSSRNYLLGQAGLGNSAEYGLLALGSTDNYCMGGPGVIMSRATLRKLSPYLEHCLQHMLTSHEDVELGRCIRKHVGVACTWNYEMQKLFHNNQTSPKAYANDMSELRASITIHPIKDPAIMQRVHVHNRAIKLQEARAQRIALQAELSTAKPPTLVRIQPNRTSDITPWDYLNNNKILFCADRVNCPRHTVDLAIRTEIAEIVTQLFDEFNSNARQRGRVLQFQSLQYGYMRVEPQVGVDYVLDMILWFKKFRPPHRATLTVRRHAYVQQTFAALQAQDESRMRQLMRYGSNLTEAGDTIHMILPLMGRPDIFARFSLHLKNVCARARDLKIELIIVLYANEDEIQNRITVEELRRAQIPVRIIEMGYEKFSRGVALTKGSNLVPPNGLMFFTDVDMLFTCDTLYRIRLNTILNAQVYFPIVFSEFSPESWSENDRLLADAFHYGRRRGYFRHFGYGLASMYKADFDAIGGFNTNIQGWGLEDVDLFEKVGVW
;
A
#
# COMPACT_ATOMS: atom_id res chain seq x y z
N MET A 1 55.04 -45.22 -2.85
CA MET A 1 55.53 -45.21 -1.45
C MET A 1 54.68 -44.24 -0.64
N VAL A 2 54.54 -44.50 0.66
CA VAL A 2 53.93 -43.65 1.71
C VAL A 2 55.00 -43.66 2.82
N PRO A 3 55.40 -42.53 3.46
CA PRO A 3 54.50 -41.67 4.26
C PRO A 3 54.89 -40.15 4.22
N LEU A 4 54.43 -39.21 5.09
CA LEU A 4 53.49 -39.28 6.22
C LEU A 4 52.61 -38.00 6.34
N LEU A 5 51.50 -38.16 7.05
CA LEU A 5 50.37 -37.25 7.37
C LEU A 5 50.62 -36.00 8.24
N LEU A 6 49.78 -34.98 8.00
CA LEU A 6 48.97 -34.14 8.93
C LEU A 6 49.55 -33.46 10.21
N ALA A 7 49.59 -32.12 10.15
CA ALA A 7 48.78 -31.16 10.95
C ALA A 7 48.89 -31.00 12.50
N THR A 8 48.30 -29.88 12.99
CA THR A 8 47.56 -29.69 14.28
C THR A 8 48.13 -28.71 15.35
N ILE A 9 47.45 -27.56 15.51
CA ILE A 9 47.05 -26.79 16.74
C ILE A 9 47.94 -26.81 18.02
N ARG A 10 48.22 -25.61 18.61
CA ARG A 10 48.30 -25.23 20.07
C ARG A 10 49.00 -23.84 20.21
N ARG A 11 48.92 -22.99 21.27
CA ARG A 11 48.15 -22.79 22.54
C ARG A 11 48.35 -21.28 22.93
N ARG A 12 48.02 -20.67 24.09
CA ARG A 12 47.57 -21.09 25.45
C ARG A 12 46.65 -20.04 26.12
N CYS A 13 45.71 -20.55 26.91
CA CYS A 13 44.79 -19.96 27.89
C CYS A 13 45.35 -19.06 29.02
N VAL A 14 44.48 -18.23 29.61
CA VAL A 14 44.40 -17.89 31.06
C VAL A 14 42.89 -17.82 31.46
N GLU A 15 42.55 -18.06 32.73
CA GLU A 15 41.18 -18.07 33.31
C GLU A 15 40.82 -16.69 33.94
N ARG A 16 39.56 -16.23 34.08
CA ARG A 16 38.57 -16.47 35.19
C ARG A 16 37.38 -15.48 35.02
N SER A 17 36.18 -15.60 35.62
CA SER A 17 35.48 -16.66 36.40
C SER A 17 33.95 -16.34 36.52
N ASP A 18 33.21 -17.20 37.21
CA ASP A 18 31.83 -17.13 37.74
C ASP A 18 30.92 -15.90 37.52
N LEU A 19 29.74 -16.16 36.94
CA LEU A 19 28.47 -16.17 37.70
C LEU A 19 27.36 -16.97 36.96
N LYS A 20 26.47 -17.63 37.69
CA LYS A 20 25.47 -18.58 37.13
C LYS A 20 24.14 -17.89 36.79
N GLY A 21 23.79 -17.83 35.51
CA GLY A 21 22.45 -17.51 35.02
C GLY A 21 21.98 -18.51 33.97
N ARG A 22 20.83 -19.17 34.16
CA ARG A 22 20.26 -20.13 33.19
C ARG A 22 19.48 -19.39 32.10
N THR A 23 20.17 -18.92 31.06
CA THR A 23 19.52 -18.56 29.80
C THR A 23 19.30 -19.80 28.93
N TRP A 24 18.07 -20.00 28.46
CA TRP A 24 17.79 -21.01 27.43
C TRP A 24 18.34 -20.51 26.10
N ARG A 25 19.56 -20.95 25.75
CA ARG A 25 20.15 -20.65 24.45
C ARG A 25 19.39 -21.46 23.39
N ALA A 26 18.58 -20.79 22.59
CA ALA A 26 18.11 -21.37 21.32
C ALA A 26 19.33 -21.52 20.41
N GLU A 27 19.45 -22.63 19.70
CA GLU A 27 20.58 -22.86 18.79
C GLU A 27 20.46 -21.93 17.56
N ASP A 28 21.51 -21.16 17.31
CA ASP A 28 21.59 -20.24 16.17
C ASP A 28 21.73 -21.03 14.86
N THR A 29 20.58 -21.38 14.30
CA THR A 29 20.44 -21.97 12.98
C THR A 29 20.46 -20.86 11.93
N GLU A 30 21.61 -20.66 11.30
CA GLU A 30 21.73 -19.88 10.06
C GLU A 30 20.82 -20.50 8.99
N LEU A 31 19.74 -19.80 8.62
CA LEU A 31 18.73 -20.33 7.71
C LEU A 31 19.00 -19.83 6.28
N VAL A 32 20.13 -20.28 5.72
CA VAL A 32 20.44 -20.09 4.30
C VAL A 32 19.45 -20.89 3.46
N ILE A 33 18.69 -20.21 2.60
CA ILE A 33 17.73 -20.87 1.71
C ILE A 33 18.50 -21.67 0.66
N ARG A 34 18.50 -23.00 0.80
CA ARG A 34 18.99 -23.95 -0.21
C ARG A 34 17.85 -24.81 -0.71
N GLN A 35 17.58 -24.78 -2.01
CA GLN A 35 16.96 -25.90 -2.68
C GLN A 35 17.99 -27.04 -2.77
N GLN A 36 17.56 -28.29 -2.56
CA GLN A 36 18.39 -29.48 -2.78
C GLN A 36 17.84 -30.29 -3.95
N SER A 37 18.60 -30.33 -5.05
CA SER A 37 18.54 -31.40 -6.04
C SER A 37 19.77 -32.30 -5.86
N THR A 38 19.59 -33.62 -6.05
CA THR A 38 20.61 -34.64 -5.77
C THR A 38 21.17 -35.28 -7.04
N THR A 39 22.25 -36.06 -6.87
CA THR A 39 22.97 -36.87 -7.91
C THR A 39 24.02 -36.06 -8.71
N PRO A 40 24.97 -36.69 -9.44
CA PRO A 40 26.30 -36.89 -8.84
C PRO A 40 27.50 -36.43 -9.70
N THR A 41 28.71 -36.66 -9.17
CA THR A 41 30.03 -36.25 -9.68
C THR A 41 30.47 -36.87 -11.01
N THR A 42 31.08 -36.06 -11.90
CA THR A 42 32.22 -36.49 -12.74
C THR A 42 33.15 -35.34 -13.16
N THR A 43 34.45 -35.62 -13.04
CA THR A 43 35.63 -35.22 -13.83
C THR A 43 35.89 -33.77 -14.33
N THR A 44 37.05 -33.27 -13.91
CA THR A 44 37.91 -32.21 -14.46
C THR A 44 38.16 -32.25 -15.98
N THR A 45 38.33 -31.08 -16.61
CA THR A 45 39.41 -30.80 -17.59
C THR A 45 39.81 -29.31 -17.53
N THR A 46 41.10 -29.00 -17.64
CA THR A 46 41.68 -27.64 -17.65
C THR A 46 42.05 -27.21 -19.08
N ILE A 47 42.00 -25.90 -19.38
CA ILE A 47 42.73 -25.16 -20.46
C ILE A 47 42.30 -23.67 -20.28
N THR A 48 43.14 -22.68 -19.93
CA THR A 48 44.27 -22.02 -20.67
C THR A 48 43.81 -21.37 -21.99
N THR A 49 44.17 -20.14 -22.37
CA THR A 49 45.16 -19.16 -21.86
C THR A 49 44.84 -17.77 -22.45
N SER A 50 45.61 -16.74 -22.06
CA SER A 50 46.07 -15.60 -22.90
C SER A 50 45.05 -14.59 -23.49
N GLU A 51 45.37 -13.29 -23.65
CA GLU A 51 46.49 -12.45 -23.21
C GLU A 51 46.19 -10.95 -23.48
N ARG A 52 46.87 -10.04 -22.76
CA ARG A 52 47.34 -8.69 -23.21
C ARG A 52 46.27 -7.63 -23.61
N ASP A 53 46.56 -6.32 -23.61
CA ASP A 53 47.72 -5.55 -23.11
C ASP A 53 47.32 -4.08 -22.78
N ASN A 54 48.15 -3.41 -21.96
CA ASN A 54 48.54 -1.97 -21.90
C ASN A 54 47.55 -0.82 -22.27
N ALA A 55 47.66 0.43 -21.78
CA ALA A 55 48.74 1.13 -21.05
C ALA A 55 48.14 2.14 -20.01
N LYS A 56 48.85 2.62 -18.97
CA LYS A 56 49.66 3.88 -18.90
C LYS A 56 48.98 5.14 -19.49
N THR A 57 49.04 6.35 -18.90
CA THR A 57 49.93 7.01 -17.91
C THR A 57 49.08 8.00 -17.06
N ALA A 58 49.35 8.30 -15.77
CA ALA A 58 50.24 9.35 -15.21
C ALA A 58 49.93 10.81 -15.66
N ALA A 59 50.14 11.88 -14.87
CA ALA A 59 50.81 12.01 -13.56
C ALA A 59 50.31 13.25 -12.75
N GLU A 60 50.78 13.38 -11.49
CA GLU A 60 51.20 14.63 -10.80
C GLU A 60 50.18 15.80 -10.54
N SER A 61 50.31 16.64 -9.49
CA SER A 61 51.09 16.59 -8.22
C SER A 61 50.70 17.73 -7.25
N THR A 62 51.13 17.66 -5.98
CA THR A 62 51.50 18.78 -5.06
C THR A 62 50.46 19.89 -4.74
N ASP A 63 50.49 20.71 -3.68
CA ASP A 63 51.15 20.83 -2.35
C ASP A 63 50.47 22.06 -1.66
N ASP A 64 50.56 22.42 -0.37
CA ASP A 64 50.95 21.84 0.93
C ASP A 64 50.56 22.92 2.00
N LYS A 65 50.82 22.72 3.30
CA LYS A 65 50.95 23.75 4.38
C LYS A 65 49.62 24.26 4.98
N GLN A 66 49.36 24.01 6.28
CA GLN A 66 49.88 24.70 7.50
C GLN A 66 49.24 26.08 7.73
N GLN A 67 48.97 26.56 8.95
CA GLN A 67 48.93 25.97 10.32
C GLN A 67 48.34 27.05 11.26
N GLN A 68 48.06 26.70 12.52
CA GLN A 68 47.67 27.61 13.62
C GLN A 68 46.28 28.26 13.48
N ASP A 69 45.68 28.80 14.54
CA ASP A 69 45.52 28.43 15.97
C ASP A 69 44.64 29.57 16.54
N ASP A 70 43.69 29.28 17.44
CA ASP A 70 43.38 30.17 18.58
C ASP A 70 42.29 29.59 19.49
N GLU A 71 42.36 29.94 20.78
CA GLU A 71 41.53 29.42 21.87
C GLU A 71 40.75 30.56 22.55
N VAL A 72 39.41 30.49 22.58
CA VAL A 72 38.57 31.47 23.30
C VAL A 72 37.46 30.77 24.10
N VAL A 73 37.26 31.21 25.35
CA VAL A 73 36.44 30.57 26.39
C VAL A 73 35.27 31.47 26.80
N SER A 74 34.07 30.91 27.04
CA SER A 74 32.99 31.37 27.97
C SER A 74 31.56 31.05 27.46
N PRO A 75 30.50 31.09 28.30
CA PRO A 75 30.41 30.67 29.70
C PRO A 75 29.14 29.82 30.01
N ASN A 76 28.92 29.48 31.30
CA ASN A 76 27.75 28.73 31.79
C ASN A 76 26.45 29.57 31.89
N ALA A 77 25.30 28.89 31.84
CA ALA A 77 24.04 29.30 32.49
C ALA A 77 23.33 28.06 33.08
N ALA A 78 22.57 28.22 34.17
CA ALA A 78 22.13 27.11 35.03
C ALA A 78 20.59 26.88 35.04
N ILE A 79 20.17 25.73 35.58
CA ILE A 79 18.76 25.34 35.81
C ILE A 79 18.61 24.93 37.29
N PRO A 80 17.56 25.39 38.02
CA PRO A 80 17.37 25.10 39.44
C PRO A 80 16.70 23.74 39.73
N THR A 81 16.80 23.29 40.98
CA THR A 81 16.27 22.02 41.50
C THR A 81 14.95 22.19 42.27
N GLY A 82 14.19 21.08 42.42
CA GLY A 82 12.97 20.96 43.22
C GLY A 82 12.85 19.53 43.80
N ASP A 83 12.11 19.35 44.90
CA ASP A 83 12.47 18.35 45.92
C ASP A 83 11.37 17.34 46.34
N ALA A 84 11.81 16.28 47.03
CA ALA A 84 11.15 15.54 48.12
C ALA A 84 10.08 14.43 47.89
N ARG A 85 10.59 13.18 47.97
CA ARG A 85 10.14 12.03 48.82
C ARG A 85 8.90 11.15 48.45
N PRO A 86 9.00 9.81 48.63
CA PRO A 86 7.90 8.84 48.54
C PRO A 86 7.48 8.21 49.90
N HIS A 87 6.44 7.37 49.91
CA HIS A 87 5.93 6.62 51.08
C HIS A 87 6.34 5.12 51.13
N ARG A 88 6.32 4.53 52.35
CA ARG A 88 6.40 3.08 52.64
C ARG A 88 5.02 2.40 52.43
N ARG A 89 4.73 1.09 52.51
CA ARG A 89 5.31 -0.17 53.08
C ARG A 89 4.67 -1.35 52.26
N SER A 90 5.00 -2.65 52.33
CA SER A 90 6.06 -3.52 52.90
C SER A 90 6.07 -4.84 52.06
N ASP A 91 6.23 -6.12 52.44
CA ASP A 91 6.40 -6.89 53.71
C ASP A 91 6.98 -8.32 53.42
N ARG A 92 7.21 -9.11 54.48
CA ARG A 92 7.49 -10.57 54.60
C ARG A 92 8.26 -11.41 53.55
N ILE A 93 9.18 -12.20 54.11
CA ILE A 93 9.91 -13.34 53.54
C ILE A 93 9.43 -14.64 54.21
N ALA A 94 9.51 -15.77 53.51
CA ALA A 94 9.52 -17.11 54.11
C ALA A 94 10.64 -17.97 53.47
N VAL A 95 11.24 -18.89 54.24
CA VAL A 95 12.41 -19.72 53.88
C VAL A 95 12.15 -21.18 54.28
N PHE A 96 13.04 -22.09 53.86
CA PHE A 96 13.07 -23.56 54.00
C PHE A 96 12.48 -24.32 52.80
N SER A 97 13.09 -25.42 52.33
CA SER A 97 14.45 -25.96 52.59
C SER A 97 14.92 -26.76 51.38
N ALA A 98 16.23 -27.01 51.27
CA ALA A 98 16.81 -27.84 50.21
C ALA A 98 17.31 -29.18 50.76
N SER A 99 17.05 -30.27 50.03
CA SER A 99 17.70 -31.57 50.21
C SER A 99 18.30 -32.04 48.88
N SER A 100 19.36 -32.83 48.98
CA SER A 100 20.26 -33.21 47.88
C SER A 100 19.83 -34.48 47.15
N PHE A 101 20.29 -34.65 45.91
CA PHE A 101 20.90 -35.92 45.44
C PHE A 101 21.81 -35.71 44.22
N GLN A 102 22.71 -36.67 43.96
CA GLN A 102 23.79 -36.60 42.96
C GLN A 102 23.45 -37.28 41.60
N PRO A 103 24.24 -37.03 40.52
CA PRO A 103 23.92 -37.48 39.16
C PRO A 103 24.71 -38.71 38.67
N SER A 104 24.07 -39.49 37.78
CA SER A 104 24.64 -40.51 36.88
C SER A 104 23.60 -40.82 35.78
N ALA A 105 23.90 -41.37 34.60
CA ALA A 105 25.12 -41.40 33.78
C ALA A 105 24.70 -41.52 32.29
N CYS A 106 25.65 -41.52 31.35
CA CYS A 106 25.36 -41.55 29.91
C CYS A 106 24.75 -42.88 29.42
N GLY A 107 23.87 -42.80 28.40
CA GLY A 107 23.41 -43.96 27.63
C GLY A 107 22.50 -43.56 26.48
N GLY A 108 22.93 -43.80 25.24
CA GLY A 108 22.12 -43.62 24.04
C GLY A 108 22.15 -44.89 23.19
N ILE A 109 21.03 -45.22 22.55
CA ILE A 109 20.85 -46.31 21.58
C ILE A 109 19.74 -45.89 20.60
N ALA A 110 19.79 -46.40 19.37
CA ALA A 110 18.84 -46.10 18.31
C ALA A 110 17.89 -47.30 18.03
N SER A 111 17.03 -47.12 17.02
CA SER A 111 16.18 -48.11 16.35
C SER A 111 14.71 -48.23 16.79
N SER A 112 13.85 -47.89 15.84
CA SER A 112 12.73 -48.69 15.33
C SER A 112 11.85 -49.50 16.30
N LEU A 113 10.55 -49.20 16.33
CA LEU A 113 9.51 -50.22 16.51
C LEU A 113 8.18 -49.80 15.85
N LEU A 114 7.73 -50.63 14.90
CA LEU A 114 6.36 -50.62 14.39
C LEU A 114 5.48 -51.44 15.33
N TYR A 115 4.38 -50.87 15.84
CA TYR A 115 3.19 -51.67 16.18
C TYR A 115 1.92 -50.79 16.12
N GLY A 116 0.84 -51.33 15.56
CA GLY A 116 -0.45 -50.65 15.45
C GLY A 116 -1.42 -51.07 16.56
N ILE A 117 -2.31 -50.16 16.97
CA ILE A 117 -3.45 -50.46 17.85
C ILE A 117 -4.74 -49.96 17.19
N ARG A 118 -5.83 -50.72 17.37
CA ARG A 118 -7.12 -50.50 16.71
C ARG A 118 -7.90 -49.31 17.30
N SER A 119 -8.64 -48.67 16.39
CA SER A 119 -9.82 -47.81 16.58
C SER A 119 -10.47 -47.76 17.97
N GLY A 120 -10.53 -46.54 18.53
CA GLY A 120 -11.53 -46.13 19.52
C GLY A 120 -12.48 -45.11 18.89
N ASN A 121 -13.79 -45.38 18.87
CA ASN A 121 -14.75 -44.67 18.02
C ASN A 121 -15.19 -43.31 18.61
N THR A 122 -14.77 -42.18 18.01
CA THR A 122 -15.41 -40.87 18.22
C THR A 122 -15.57 -40.12 16.89
N LYS A 123 -16.82 -39.96 16.43
CA LYS A 123 -17.13 -39.26 15.17
C LYS A 123 -17.05 -37.73 15.34
N ARG A 124 -15.86 -37.17 15.16
CA ARG A 124 -15.69 -35.75 14.78
C ARG A 124 -15.52 -35.63 13.26
N SER A 125 -15.91 -34.47 12.71
CA SER A 125 -15.89 -34.24 11.27
C SER A 125 -14.47 -34.14 10.72
N VAL A 126 -14.01 -35.17 10.02
CA VAL A 126 -12.68 -35.24 9.36
C VAL A 126 -12.67 -34.53 7.99
N ALA A 127 -13.71 -33.73 7.68
CA ALA A 127 -13.84 -33.07 6.38
C ALA A 127 -12.87 -31.87 6.17
N GLY A 128 -12.16 -31.43 7.22
CA GLY A 128 -11.29 -30.25 7.17
C GLY A 128 -9.80 -30.52 6.95
N ASP A 129 -9.30 -31.73 7.22
CA ASP A 129 -7.85 -32.00 7.25
C ASP A 129 -7.26 -32.38 5.89
N GLU A 130 -8.06 -32.94 4.97
CA GLU A 130 -7.61 -33.29 3.61
C GLU A 130 -7.43 -32.07 2.69
N MET A 131 -8.02 -30.93 3.07
CA MET A 131 -8.13 -29.70 2.25
C MET A 131 -6.77 -29.04 1.96
N LEU A 132 -5.78 -29.15 2.88
CA LEU A 132 -4.54 -28.38 2.83
C LEU A 132 -3.35 -29.05 2.12
N LEU A 133 -3.39 -30.35 1.82
CA LEU A 133 -2.30 -31.00 1.08
C LEU A 133 -2.41 -30.83 -0.45
N LYS A 134 -3.63 -30.74 -0.99
CA LYS A 134 -3.84 -30.75 -2.45
C LYS A 134 -3.53 -29.41 -3.14
N MET A 135 -3.35 -28.33 -2.39
CA MET A 135 -3.00 -26.99 -2.90
C MET A 135 -1.57 -26.84 -3.45
N ARG A 136 -0.72 -27.88 -3.40
CA ARG A 136 0.73 -27.77 -3.73
C ARG A 136 1.29 -28.84 -4.68
N HIS A 137 0.45 -29.54 -5.45
CA HIS A 137 0.91 -30.66 -6.28
C HIS A 137 0.21 -30.80 -7.66
N ASN A 138 -0.08 -29.68 -8.32
CA ASN A 138 -0.65 -29.71 -9.67
C ASN A 138 -0.14 -28.55 -10.55
N SER A 139 1.18 -28.50 -10.75
CA SER A 139 1.88 -27.45 -11.54
C SER A 139 2.38 -27.96 -12.91
N SER A 140 1.95 -29.15 -13.34
CA SER A 140 2.53 -29.89 -14.47
C SER A 140 1.49 -30.52 -15.41
N ARG A 141 0.35 -29.85 -15.60
CA ARG A 141 -0.59 -30.14 -16.70
C ARG A 141 -0.89 -28.88 -17.49
N SER A 142 -1.07 -29.04 -18.80
CA SER A 142 -1.50 -27.98 -19.70
C SER A 142 -2.86 -27.41 -19.26
N PRO A 143 -3.09 -26.10 -19.44
CA PRO A 143 -4.35 -25.48 -19.07
C PRO A 143 -5.45 -25.89 -20.05
N ASN A 144 -6.21 -26.93 -19.71
CA ASN A 144 -7.58 -27.04 -20.19
C ASN A 144 -8.31 -25.71 -19.90
N PRO A 145 -9.12 -25.18 -20.82
CA PRO A 145 -9.81 -23.90 -20.61
C PRO A 145 -10.65 -23.98 -19.33
N LYS A 146 -10.34 -23.13 -18.35
CA LYS A 146 -11.08 -23.02 -17.08
C LYS A 146 -12.58 -22.85 -17.39
N PRO A 147 -13.49 -23.63 -16.79
CA PRO A 147 -14.91 -23.40 -16.97
C PRO A 147 -15.27 -22.01 -16.44
N LYS A 148 -15.93 -21.22 -17.30
CA LYS A 148 -16.29 -19.80 -17.04
C LYS A 148 -17.36 -19.65 -15.96
N ASN A 149 -18.12 -20.69 -15.64
CA ASN A 149 -19.29 -20.64 -14.77
C ASN A 149 -18.99 -21.15 -13.34
N LEU A 150 -17.91 -20.69 -12.68
CA LEU A 150 -17.61 -21.17 -11.33
C LEU A 150 -18.63 -20.64 -10.30
N VAL A 151 -18.97 -19.35 -10.38
CA VAL A 151 -19.84 -18.68 -9.40
C VAL A 151 -20.89 -17.77 -10.06
N LEU A 152 -22.13 -17.84 -9.58
CA LEU A 152 -23.15 -16.82 -9.83
C LEU A 152 -23.23 -15.88 -8.62
N ILE A 153 -23.15 -14.58 -8.86
CA ILE A 153 -23.16 -13.55 -7.82
C ILE A 153 -24.42 -12.69 -7.99
N GLY A 154 -25.33 -12.80 -7.02
CA GLY A 154 -26.48 -11.91 -6.88
C GLY A 154 -26.14 -10.77 -5.93
N ILE A 155 -26.11 -9.55 -6.46
CA ILE A 155 -25.87 -8.32 -5.70
C ILE A 155 -27.22 -7.64 -5.50
N MET A 156 -27.64 -7.42 -4.27
CA MET A 156 -28.84 -6.64 -3.98
C MET A 156 -28.53 -5.14 -3.96
N THR A 157 -29.41 -4.34 -4.57
CA THR A 157 -29.36 -2.88 -4.46
C THR A 157 -30.79 -2.29 -4.44
N ALA A 158 -30.89 -0.97 -4.39
CA ALA A 158 -32.13 -0.19 -4.31
C ALA A 158 -32.10 0.97 -5.34
N GLN A 159 -33.25 1.55 -5.65
CA GLN A 159 -33.39 2.67 -6.60
C GLN A 159 -32.45 3.85 -6.31
N LYS A 160 -32.16 4.11 -5.02
CA LYS A 160 -31.23 5.18 -4.59
C LYS A 160 -29.74 4.85 -4.74
N TYR A 161 -29.38 3.59 -5.00
CA TYR A 161 -27.99 3.11 -5.07
C TYR A 161 -27.62 2.45 -6.41
N VAL A 162 -28.60 2.21 -7.29
CA VAL A 162 -28.39 1.56 -8.60
C VAL A 162 -27.44 2.37 -9.51
N ASP A 163 -27.69 3.67 -9.64
CA ASP A 163 -26.87 4.59 -10.47
C ASP A 163 -25.64 5.16 -9.73
N THR A 164 -25.34 4.65 -8.53
CA THR A 164 -24.14 5.05 -7.77
C THR A 164 -23.31 3.83 -7.39
N ARG A 165 -23.60 3.20 -6.25
CA ARG A 165 -22.83 2.06 -5.73
C ARG A 165 -22.84 0.87 -6.67
N ALA A 166 -24.03 0.44 -7.13
CA ALA A 166 -24.14 -0.76 -7.96
C ALA A 166 -23.43 -0.56 -9.31
N TYR A 167 -23.55 0.63 -9.91
CA TYR A 167 -22.78 0.97 -11.11
C TYR A 167 -21.26 1.02 -10.87
N HIS A 168 -20.78 1.55 -9.74
CA HIS A 168 -19.34 1.54 -9.43
C HIS A 168 -18.82 0.14 -9.08
N VAL A 169 -19.63 -0.74 -8.48
CA VAL A 169 -19.34 -2.18 -8.34
C VAL A 169 -19.25 -2.84 -9.71
N TRP A 170 -20.21 -2.56 -10.60
CA TRP A 170 -20.21 -3.04 -11.98
C TRP A 170 -18.98 -2.59 -12.77
N ARG A 171 -18.56 -1.34 -12.62
CA ARG A 171 -17.39 -0.73 -13.29
C ARG A 171 -16.04 -1.09 -12.64
N THR A 172 -16.04 -1.77 -11.49
CA THR A 172 -14.82 -2.23 -10.81
C THR A 172 -14.73 -3.75 -10.80
N TRP A 173 -14.89 -4.41 -9.66
CA TRP A 173 -14.54 -5.83 -9.51
C TRP A 173 -15.47 -6.80 -10.26
N ALA A 174 -16.73 -6.43 -10.48
CA ALA A 174 -17.75 -7.33 -11.02
C ALA A 174 -17.42 -7.88 -12.42
N GLN A 175 -16.78 -7.09 -13.30
CA GLN A 175 -16.45 -7.52 -14.67
C GLN A 175 -15.35 -8.61 -14.74
N PHE A 176 -14.66 -8.85 -13.62
CA PHE A 176 -13.48 -9.70 -13.54
C PHE A 176 -13.69 -10.95 -12.67
N MET A 177 -14.94 -11.27 -12.37
CA MET A 177 -15.29 -12.45 -11.58
C MET A 177 -15.24 -13.73 -12.45
N PRO A 178 -14.88 -14.89 -11.88
CA PRO A 178 -14.77 -16.17 -12.60
C PRO A 178 -16.15 -16.80 -12.86
N GLY A 179 -17.09 -16.02 -13.40
CA GLY A 179 -18.51 -16.34 -13.30
C GLY A 179 -19.40 -15.26 -13.89
N LYS A 180 -20.62 -15.15 -13.36
CA LYS A 180 -21.62 -14.16 -13.77
C LYS A 180 -22.05 -13.31 -12.57
N VAL A 181 -22.24 -12.02 -12.80
CA VAL A 181 -22.77 -11.07 -11.82
C VAL A 181 -24.12 -10.56 -12.31
N LEU A 182 -25.09 -10.44 -11.40
CA LEU A 182 -26.44 -9.93 -11.64
C LEU A 182 -26.86 -9.01 -10.50
N PHE A 183 -27.49 -7.88 -10.82
CA PHE A 183 -27.96 -6.89 -9.85
C PHE A 183 -29.47 -7.02 -9.64
N PHE A 184 -29.88 -7.34 -8.43
CA PHE A 184 -31.27 -7.60 -8.08
C PHE A 184 -31.92 -6.39 -7.42
N VAL A 185 -33.03 -5.95 -8.02
CA VAL A 185 -33.72 -4.69 -7.70
C VAL A 185 -35.23 -4.89 -7.60
N ALA A 186 -35.92 -3.87 -7.08
CA ALA A 186 -37.37 -3.82 -7.03
C ALA A 186 -37.99 -3.85 -8.45
N GLU A 187 -39.26 -4.25 -8.54
CA GLU A 187 -39.95 -4.41 -9.83
C GLU A 187 -39.94 -3.13 -10.69
N ASN A 188 -40.11 -1.99 -10.04
CA ASN A 188 -40.22 -0.67 -10.69
C ASN A 188 -38.87 0.08 -10.82
N THR A 189 -37.73 -0.54 -10.52
CA THR A 189 -36.43 0.17 -10.52
C THR A 189 -35.99 0.57 -11.93
N VAL A 190 -35.65 1.85 -12.12
CA VAL A 190 -35.06 2.44 -13.32
C VAL A 190 -33.58 2.75 -13.05
N SER A 191 -32.76 2.74 -14.09
CA SER A 191 -31.33 3.12 -14.02
C SER A 191 -30.98 3.86 -15.31
N VAL A 192 -30.03 4.80 -15.23
CA VAL A 192 -29.50 5.52 -16.41
C VAL A 192 -28.41 4.72 -17.15
N HIS A 193 -28.02 3.56 -16.63
CA HIS A 193 -26.93 2.72 -17.15
C HIS A 193 -27.47 1.46 -17.85
N PRO A 194 -27.58 1.43 -19.19
CA PRO A 194 -28.15 0.29 -19.92
C PRO A 194 -27.22 -0.93 -19.96
N ASP A 195 -25.94 -0.78 -19.59
CA ASP A 195 -24.96 -1.86 -19.51
C ASP A 195 -25.00 -2.65 -18.19
N LEU A 196 -25.73 -2.16 -17.18
CA LEU A 196 -25.84 -2.78 -15.86
C LEU A 196 -26.80 -4.00 -15.91
N PRO A 197 -26.36 -5.23 -15.58
CA PRO A 197 -27.19 -6.44 -15.74
C PRO A 197 -28.24 -6.58 -14.62
N LEU A 198 -29.33 -5.82 -14.76
CA LEU A 198 -30.42 -5.69 -13.79
C LEU A 198 -31.50 -6.77 -13.93
N ILE A 199 -31.82 -7.42 -12.80
CA ILE A 199 -32.95 -8.33 -12.62
C ILE A 199 -33.98 -7.65 -11.72
N ARG A 200 -35.15 -7.33 -12.29
CA ARG A 200 -36.31 -6.76 -11.58
C ARG A 200 -37.13 -7.90 -10.98
N LEU A 201 -37.22 -7.95 -9.65
CA LEU A 201 -37.95 -8.99 -8.93
C LEU A 201 -39.42 -8.63 -8.80
N LYS A 202 -40.31 -9.42 -9.40
CA LYS A 202 -41.76 -9.16 -9.41
C LYS A 202 -42.36 -9.14 -8.01
N GLY A 203 -43.19 -8.14 -7.73
CA GLY A 203 -43.81 -7.93 -6.42
C GLY A 203 -42.82 -7.60 -5.30
N VAL A 204 -41.57 -7.25 -5.60
CA VAL A 204 -40.53 -6.86 -4.61
C VAL A 204 -40.27 -5.36 -4.70
N ASP A 205 -40.11 -4.75 -3.54
CA ASP A 205 -39.88 -3.33 -3.31
C ASP A 205 -38.50 -3.05 -2.68
N ASP A 206 -38.28 -1.79 -2.27
CA ASP A 206 -37.08 -1.33 -1.57
C ASP A 206 -37.30 -1.24 -0.04
N THR A 207 -38.31 -1.93 0.51
CA THR A 207 -38.60 -1.94 1.95
C THR A 207 -37.44 -2.56 2.73
N TYR A 208 -37.12 -1.95 3.88
CA TYR A 208 -36.03 -2.38 4.77
C TYR A 208 -36.61 -2.97 6.07
N PRO A 209 -36.07 -4.09 6.60
CA PRO A 209 -34.94 -4.87 6.06
C PRO A 209 -35.26 -5.62 4.75
N PRO A 210 -34.25 -5.93 3.90
CA PRO A 210 -34.42 -6.39 2.52
C PRO A 210 -34.83 -7.87 2.41
N GLN A 211 -35.60 -8.38 3.37
CA GLN A 211 -35.94 -9.79 3.53
C GLN A 211 -36.58 -10.40 2.28
N LYS A 212 -37.63 -9.78 1.76
CA LYS A 212 -38.34 -10.26 0.56
C LYS A 212 -37.41 -10.32 -0.66
N LYS A 213 -36.54 -9.32 -0.80
CA LYS A 213 -35.55 -9.21 -1.91
C LYS A 213 -34.48 -10.29 -1.83
N SER A 214 -33.95 -10.56 -0.64
CA SER A 214 -32.91 -11.59 -0.42
C SER A 214 -33.41 -13.00 -0.75
N PHE A 215 -34.58 -13.39 -0.21
CA PHE A 215 -35.17 -14.69 -0.50
C PHE A 215 -35.62 -14.82 -1.97
N ALA A 216 -36.22 -13.77 -2.56
CA ALA A 216 -36.60 -13.78 -3.96
C ALA A 216 -35.39 -13.85 -4.91
N MET A 217 -34.29 -13.16 -4.60
CA MET A 217 -33.02 -13.26 -5.34
C MET A 217 -32.46 -14.69 -5.29
N VAL A 218 -32.36 -15.29 -4.10
CA VAL A 218 -31.82 -16.64 -3.93
C VAL A 218 -32.71 -17.69 -4.61
N LYS A 219 -34.04 -17.51 -4.56
CA LYS A 219 -35.01 -18.35 -5.29
C LYS A 219 -34.83 -18.21 -6.80
N TRP A 220 -34.77 -16.99 -7.32
CA TRP A 220 -34.57 -16.73 -8.76
C TRP A 220 -33.24 -17.31 -9.26
N MET A 221 -32.14 -17.18 -8.51
CA MET A 221 -30.85 -17.78 -8.87
C MET A 221 -30.91 -19.31 -8.95
N ALA A 222 -31.68 -19.96 -8.07
CA ALA A 222 -31.89 -21.40 -8.14
C ALA A 222 -32.77 -21.79 -9.35
N GLU A 223 -33.88 -21.09 -9.57
CA GLU A 223 -34.83 -21.38 -10.65
C GLU A 223 -34.25 -21.17 -12.06
N ASN A 224 -33.28 -20.24 -12.21
CA ASN A 224 -32.72 -19.89 -13.52
C ASN A 224 -31.32 -20.47 -13.79
N TYR A 225 -30.53 -20.80 -12.76
CA TYR A 225 -29.08 -21.07 -12.92
C TYR A 225 -28.49 -22.20 -12.07
N LEU A 226 -29.30 -22.95 -11.30
CA LEU A 226 -28.81 -23.94 -10.34
C LEU A 226 -27.84 -24.99 -10.91
N ASP A 227 -28.06 -25.44 -12.14
CA ASP A 227 -27.23 -26.48 -12.76
C ASP A 227 -26.10 -25.93 -13.65
N GLU A 228 -26.15 -24.64 -14.02
CA GLU A 228 -25.09 -23.96 -14.80
C GLU A 228 -23.85 -23.57 -13.97
N PHE A 229 -24.01 -23.32 -12.67
CA PHE A 229 -22.95 -22.79 -11.80
C PHE A 229 -22.65 -23.71 -10.60
N GLU A 230 -21.39 -23.74 -10.15
CA GLU A 230 -20.98 -24.56 -9.01
C GLU A 230 -21.26 -23.91 -7.64
N TRP A 231 -21.22 -22.58 -7.60
CA TRP A 231 -21.33 -21.76 -6.39
C TRP A 231 -22.27 -20.56 -6.60
N PHE A 232 -22.91 -20.12 -5.52
CA PHE A 232 -23.89 -19.03 -5.53
C PHE A 232 -23.61 -18.08 -4.37
N LEU A 233 -23.53 -16.78 -4.63
CA LEU A 233 -23.16 -15.75 -3.65
C LEU A 233 -24.26 -14.68 -3.54
N ARG A 234 -24.75 -14.42 -2.32
CA ARG A 234 -25.57 -13.24 -1.96
C ARG A 234 -24.65 -12.13 -1.45
N ALA A 235 -24.67 -10.98 -2.11
CA ALA A 235 -23.85 -9.80 -1.83
C ALA A 235 -24.72 -8.52 -1.71
N ASP A 236 -24.19 -7.50 -1.03
CA ASP A 236 -24.75 -6.15 -0.96
C ASP A 236 -23.99 -5.18 -1.88
N ASP A 237 -24.56 -4.00 -2.17
CA ASP A 237 -23.97 -2.99 -3.05
C ASP A 237 -22.75 -2.24 -2.47
N ASP A 238 -22.40 -2.45 -1.20
CA ASP A 238 -21.19 -1.94 -0.54
C ASP A 238 -20.15 -3.04 -0.22
N LEU A 239 -20.18 -4.16 -0.95
CA LEU A 239 -19.17 -5.22 -0.90
C LEU A 239 -18.09 -5.02 -1.99
N TYR A 240 -16.81 -5.20 -1.64
CA TYR A 240 -15.71 -5.40 -2.59
C TYR A 240 -15.24 -6.86 -2.60
N ILE A 241 -14.95 -7.43 -3.77
CA ILE A 241 -14.47 -8.81 -3.92
C ILE A 241 -13.18 -8.89 -4.77
N ARG A 242 -12.21 -9.67 -4.28
CA ARG A 242 -11.00 -10.07 -5.02
C ARG A 242 -11.26 -11.37 -5.79
N GLY A 243 -11.48 -11.25 -7.09
CA GLY A 243 -12.03 -12.33 -7.93
C GLY A 243 -11.14 -13.56 -8.11
N GLU A 244 -9.82 -13.40 -8.22
CA GLU A 244 -8.87 -14.51 -8.39
C GLU A 244 -8.68 -15.29 -7.09
N GLU A 245 -8.70 -14.59 -5.97
CA GLU A 245 -8.62 -15.11 -4.61
C GLU A 245 -9.89 -15.91 -4.28
N LEU A 246 -11.07 -15.40 -4.67
CA LEU A 246 -12.31 -16.16 -4.60
C LEU A 246 -12.28 -17.38 -5.52
N GLU A 247 -11.77 -17.26 -6.76
CA GLU A 247 -11.61 -18.42 -7.66
C GLU A 247 -10.76 -19.52 -7.03
N THR A 248 -9.61 -19.12 -6.49
CA THR A 248 -8.62 -20.03 -5.87
C THR A 248 -9.19 -20.70 -4.62
N PHE A 249 -9.92 -19.95 -3.79
CA PHE A 249 -10.61 -20.48 -2.62
C PHE A 249 -11.71 -21.47 -3.00
N LEU A 250 -12.62 -21.11 -3.91
CA LEU A 250 -13.75 -21.97 -4.29
C LEU A 250 -13.32 -23.23 -5.06
N ARG A 251 -12.28 -23.15 -5.91
CA ARG A 251 -11.72 -24.34 -6.58
C ARG A 251 -10.96 -25.29 -5.65
N SER A 252 -10.69 -24.89 -4.40
CA SER A 252 -10.14 -25.80 -3.38
C SER A 252 -11.20 -26.64 -2.65
N LEU A 253 -12.50 -26.41 -2.94
CA LEU A 253 -13.64 -27.01 -2.26
C LEU A 253 -14.51 -27.86 -3.21
N ASP A 254 -15.15 -28.88 -2.64
CA ASP A 254 -16.00 -29.83 -3.38
C ASP A 254 -17.44 -29.30 -3.49
N SER A 255 -17.80 -28.73 -4.64
CA SER A 255 -19.12 -28.13 -4.90
C SER A 255 -20.30 -29.12 -4.83
N SER A 256 -20.02 -30.43 -4.78
CA SER A 256 -21.04 -31.48 -4.58
C SER A 256 -21.47 -31.66 -3.12
N ARG A 257 -20.69 -31.13 -2.17
CA ARG A 257 -21.02 -31.16 -0.73
C ARG A 257 -21.80 -29.90 -0.35
N ASN A 258 -22.70 -30.03 0.63
CA ASN A 258 -23.42 -28.86 1.15
C ASN A 258 -22.46 -28.00 1.99
N TYR A 259 -22.19 -26.79 1.52
CA TYR A 259 -21.38 -25.77 2.19
C TYR A 259 -22.17 -24.48 2.37
N LEU A 260 -21.88 -23.77 3.47
CA LEU A 260 -22.31 -22.40 3.73
C LEU A 260 -21.09 -21.62 4.25
N LEU A 261 -20.59 -20.69 3.43
CA LEU A 261 -19.33 -19.97 3.64
C LEU A 261 -19.60 -18.46 3.69
N GLY A 262 -18.77 -17.74 4.44
CA GLY A 262 -18.90 -16.31 4.74
C GLY A 262 -18.35 -16.04 6.15
N GLN A 263 -18.52 -14.83 6.66
CA GLN A 263 -18.16 -14.55 8.05
C GLN A 263 -19.29 -14.95 9.01
N ALA A 264 -19.01 -15.87 9.93
CA ALA A 264 -20.02 -16.33 10.87
C ALA A 264 -20.31 -15.30 11.99
N GLY A 265 -21.60 -15.04 12.24
CA GLY A 265 -22.10 -14.18 13.31
C GLY A 265 -22.94 -14.94 14.35
N LEU A 266 -23.15 -14.31 15.52
CA LEU A 266 -23.94 -14.80 16.65
C LEU A 266 -24.94 -13.72 17.17
N GLY A 267 -25.19 -12.68 16.38
CA GLY A 267 -25.81 -11.43 16.83
C GLY A 267 -24.82 -10.48 17.50
N ASN A 268 -25.21 -9.21 17.67
CA ASN A 268 -24.47 -8.28 18.53
C ASN A 268 -24.85 -8.46 20.02
N SER A 269 -24.15 -7.76 20.92
CA SER A 269 -24.34 -7.90 22.37
C SER A 269 -25.73 -7.48 22.90
N ALA A 270 -26.50 -6.69 22.13
CA ALA A 270 -27.87 -6.32 22.46
C ALA A 270 -28.92 -7.30 21.87
N GLU A 271 -28.55 -8.03 20.82
CA GLU A 271 -29.37 -9.04 20.13
C GLU A 271 -29.18 -10.46 20.70
N TYR A 272 -28.23 -10.65 21.63
CA TYR A 272 -27.86 -11.96 22.14
C TYR A 272 -29.04 -12.63 22.88
N GLY A 273 -29.62 -13.67 22.26
CA GLY A 273 -30.84 -14.34 22.72
C GLY A 273 -32.13 -13.86 22.04
N LEU A 274 -32.14 -12.70 21.38
CA LEU A 274 -33.30 -12.16 20.63
C LEU A 274 -33.42 -12.77 19.23
N LEU A 275 -32.32 -13.24 18.62
CA LEU A 275 -32.30 -13.78 17.26
C LEU A 275 -32.90 -15.19 17.09
N ALA A 276 -33.47 -15.79 18.15
CA ALA A 276 -34.00 -17.15 18.16
C ALA A 276 -33.00 -18.19 17.58
N LEU A 277 -31.72 -18.06 17.96
CA LEU A 277 -30.65 -19.01 17.64
C LEU A 277 -30.46 -19.98 18.82
N GLY A 278 -30.22 -21.27 18.52
CA GLY A 278 -29.83 -22.23 19.54
C GLY A 278 -28.42 -21.96 20.07
N SER A 279 -28.08 -22.49 21.25
CA SER A 279 -26.81 -22.27 21.95
C SER A 279 -25.54 -22.77 21.22
N THR A 280 -25.69 -23.34 20.02
CA THR A 280 -24.59 -23.76 19.14
C THR A 280 -24.82 -23.39 17.66
N ASP A 281 -25.87 -22.63 17.36
CA ASP A 281 -26.19 -22.20 16.00
C ASP A 281 -25.53 -20.86 15.66
N ASN A 282 -25.30 -20.63 14.37
CA ASN A 282 -24.76 -19.41 13.82
C ASN A 282 -25.37 -19.15 12.43
N TYR A 283 -25.10 -17.97 11.88
CA TYR A 283 -25.45 -17.58 10.51
C TYR A 283 -24.23 -16.95 9.85
N CYS A 284 -24.21 -16.86 8.51
CA CYS A 284 -23.21 -16.05 7.83
C CYS A 284 -23.78 -14.63 7.70
N MET A 285 -23.04 -13.61 8.14
CA MET A 285 -23.47 -12.22 8.05
C MET A 285 -23.61 -11.80 6.58
N GLY A 286 -24.67 -11.05 6.25
CA GLY A 286 -25.03 -10.67 4.88
C GLY A 286 -23.92 -9.89 4.16
N GLY A 287 -23.49 -8.79 4.76
CA GLY A 287 -22.58 -7.80 4.19
C GLY A 287 -21.30 -8.37 3.55
N PRO A 288 -20.45 -9.12 4.28
CA PRO A 288 -19.22 -9.73 3.74
C PRO A 288 -19.44 -10.79 2.65
N GLY A 289 -20.69 -11.16 2.35
CA GLY A 289 -21.07 -12.15 1.36
C GLY A 289 -21.42 -13.51 1.97
N VAL A 290 -22.52 -14.09 1.50
CA VAL A 290 -23.00 -15.43 1.89
C VAL A 290 -22.92 -16.37 0.68
N ILE A 291 -22.01 -17.34 0.73
CA ILE A 291 -21.75 -18.30 -0.35
C ILE A 291 -22.39 -19.65 -0.02
N MET A 292 -23.15 -20.18 -0.97
CA MET A 292 -23.73 -21.52 -0.97
C MET A 292 -23.11 -22.35 -2.09
N SER A 293 -22.82 -23.62 -1.85
CA SER A 293 -22.55 -24.57 -2.94
C SER A 293 -23.84 -24.91 -3.68
N ARG A 294 -23.73 -25.33 -4.95
CA ARG A 294 -24.85 -25.90 -5.74
C ARG A 294 -25.63 -26.98 -4.98
N ALA A 295 -24.94 -27.83 -4.21
CA ALA A 295 -25.59 -28.86 -3.39
C ALA A 295 -26.41 -28.29 -2.20
N THR A 296 -25.96 -27.19 -1.59
CA THR A 296 -26.76 -26.44 -0.60
C THR A 296 -27.99 -25.81 -1.26
N LEU A 297 -27.80 -25.06 -2.36
CA LEU A 297 -28.91 -24.33 -2.98
C LEU A 297 -29.98 -25.28 -3.55
N ARG A 298 -29.59 -26.42 -4.15
CA ARG A 298 -30.53 -27.44 -4.66
C ARG A 298 -31.46 -27.98 -3.58
N LYS A 299 -30.95 -28.16 -2.35
CA LYS A 299 -31.75 -28.62 -1.20
C LYS A 299 -32.57 -27.51 -0.56
N LEU A 300 -32.09 -26.28 -0.62
CA LEU A 300 -32.75 -25.10 -0.06
C LEU A 300 -33.94 -24.65 -0.92
N SER A 301 -33.80 -24.66 -2.25
CA SER A 301 -34.73 -24.04 -3.20
C SER A 301 -36.22 -24.36 -2.96
N PRO A 302 -36.64 -25.63 -2.72
CA PRO A 302 -38.06 -25.96 -2.52
C PRO A 302 -38.69 -25.33 -1.27
N TYR A 303 -37.88 -24.82 -0.33
CA TYR A 303 -38.33 -24.32 0.97
C TYR A 303 -38.20 -22.80 1.11
N LEU A 304 -37.57 -22.09 0.17
CA LEU A 304 -37.31 -20.65 0.28
C LEU A 304 -38.59 -19.82 0.49
N GLU A 305 -39.67 -20.18 -0.20
CA GLU A 305 -40.95 -19.48 -0.09
C GLU A 305 -41.66 -19.77 1.24
N HIS A 306 -41.64 -21.04 1.70
CA HIS A 306 -42.10 -21.38 3.05
C HIS A 306 -41.29 -20.63 4.11
N CYS A 307 -39.96 -20.56 3.99
CA CYS A 307 -39.11 -19.86 4.93
C CYS A 307 -39.45 -18.36 4.98
N LEU A 308 -39.59 -17.70 3.82
CA LEU A 308 -39.97 -16.28 3.72
C LEU A 308 -41.33 -15.97 4.37
N GLN A 309 -42.27 -16.93 4.37
CA GLN A 309 -43.58 -16.79 5.04
C GLN A 309 -43.55 -17.06 6.56
N HIS A 310 -42.48 -17.68 7.09
CA HIS A 310 -42.41 -18.17 8.48
C HIS A 310 -41.13 -17.70 9.20
N MET A 311 -40.79 -16.43 9.02
CA MET A 311 -39.60 -15.82 9.64
C MET A 311 -39.87 -15.37 11.09
N LEU A 312 -38.86 -15.50 11.95
CA LEU A 312 -38.98 -15.19 13.40
C LEU A 312 -38.34 -13.85 13.78
N THR A 313 -37.51 -13.29 12.92
CA THR A 313 -36.78 -12.03 13.10
C THR A 313 -36.85 -11.19 11.83
N SER A 314 -36.42 -9.93 11.92
CA SER A 314 -36.34 -8.99 10.79
C SER A 314 -35.01 -9.07 10.01
N HIS A 315 -34.02 -9.87 10.45
CA HIS A 315 -32.68 -9.92 9.85
C HIS A 315 -32.62 -11.00 8.76
N GLU A 316 -32.39 -10.63 7.49
CA GLU A 316 -32.54 -11.57 6.38
C GLU A 316 -31.44 -12.62 6.29
N ASP A 317 -30.24 -12.31 6.81
CA ASP A 317 -29.09 -13.22 6.87
C ASP A 317 -29.23 -14.27 7.98
N VAL A 318 -29.77 -13.89 9.14
CA VAL A 318 -30.20 -14.78 10.23
C VAL A 318 -31.27 -15.76 9.74
N GLU A 319 -32.32 -15.26 9.08
CA GLU A 319 -33.42 -16.09 8.57
C GLU A 319 -32.98 -17.02 7.43
N LEU A 320 -32.14 -16.55 6.51
CA LEU A 320 -31.54 -17.40 5.46
C LEU A 320 -30.65 -18.50 6.08
N GLY A 321 -29.83 -18.14 7.08
CA GLY A 321 -29.05 -19.07 7.88
C GLY A 321 -29.92 -20.13 8.57
N ARG A 322 -31.03 -19.72 9.22
CA ARG A 322 -31.95 -20.64 9.89
C ARG A 322 -32.69 -21.55 8.90
N CYS A 323 -33.06 -21.04 7.72
CA CYS A 323 -33.67 -21.83 6.64
C CYS A 323 -32.71 -22.92 6.13
N ILE A 324 -31.44 -22.56 5.85
CA ILE A 324 -30.39 -23.52 5.43
C ILE A 324 -30.12 -24.54 6.55
N ARG A 325 -30.04 -24.10 7.81
CA ARG A 325 -29.84 -24.96 8.97
C ARG A 325 -30.96 -26.00 9.12
N LYS A 326 -32.21 -25.57 8.95
CA LYS A 326 -33.41 -26.43 9.08
C LYS A 326 -33.57 -27.42 7.93
N HIS A 327 -33.35 -26.99 6.68
CA HIS A 327 -33.68 -27.79 5.49
C HIS A 327 -32.47 -28.46 4.80
N VAL A 328 -31.24 -28.00 5.07
CA VAL A 328 -29.99 -28.57 4.51
C VAL A 328 -29.11 -29.19 5.62
N GLY A 329 -29.29 -28.78 6.88
CA GLY A 329 -28.59 -29.32 8.05
C GLY A 329 -27.24 -28.64 8.38
N VAL A 330 -26.73 -27.78 7.48
CA VAL A 330 -25.46 -27.08 7.64
C VAL A 330 -25.62 -25.70 8.27
N ALA A 331 -24.60 -25.27 9.02
CA ALA A 331 -24.48 -23.92 9.59
C ALA A 331 -23.33 -23.16 8.92
N CYS A 332 -23.15 -21.88 9.24
CA CYS A 332 -22.04 -21.08 8.70
C CYS A 332 -20.68 -21.62 9.21
N THR A 333 -19.67 -21.56 8.34
CA THR A 333 -18.34 -22.13 8.60
C THR A 333 -17.58 -21.37 9.69
N TRP A 334 -17.59 -21.92 10.92
CA TRP A 334 -16.94 -21.32 12.08
C TRP A 334 -15.42 -21.61 12.12
N ASN A 335 -14.64 -20.75 11.47
CA ASN A 335 -13.17 -20.74 11.55
C ASN A 335 -12.68 -19.29 11.69
N TYR A 336 -11.69 -19.03 12.56
CA TYR A 336 -11.12 -17.69 12.78
C TYR A 336 -10.56 -17.09 11.49
N GLU A 337 -10.07 -17.93 10.57
CA GLU A 337 -9.53 -17.50 9.27
C GLU A 337 -10.61 -16.87 8.40
N MET A 338 -11.88 -17.28 8.53
CA MET A 338 -13.01 -16.71 7.78
C MET A 338 -13.27 -15.25 8.16
N GLN A 339 -12.92 -14.81 9.38
CA GLN A 339 -13.03 -13.40 9.79
C GLN A 339 -11.95 -12.50 9.17
N LYS A 340 -10.87 -13.10 8.63
CA LYS A 340 -9.85 -12.39 7.85
C LYS A 340 -10.13 -12.46 6.34
N LEU A 341 -10.61 -13.60 5.86
CA LEU A 341 -10.94 -13.81 4.44
C LEU A 341 -12.23 -13.07 4.02
N PHE A 342 -13.26 -13.08 4.88
CA PHE A 342 -14.50 -12.35 4.68
C PHE A 342 -14.53 -11.24 5.74
N HIS A 343 -13.93 -10.10 5.39
CA HIS A 343 -13.58 -9.06 6.34
C HIS A 343 -14.69 -8.00 6.47
N ASN A 344 -14.96 -7.58 7.70
CA ASN A 344 -16.08 -6.72 8.06
C ASN A 344 -15.65 -5.65 9.08
N ASN A 345 -15.82 -4.37 8.74
CA ASN A 345 -15.53 -3.23 9.61
C ASN A 345 -16.72 -2.26 9.71
N GLN A 346 -17.90 -2.78 10.07
CA GLN A 346 -19.10 -1.97 10.33
C GLN A 346 -18.91 -0.90 11.41
N THR A 347 -17.88 -1.03 12.26
CA THR A 347 -17.51 -0.09 13.32
C THR A 347 -16.86 1.21 12.84
N SER A 348 -16.29 1.27 11.63
CA SER A 348 -15.63 2.47 11.13
C SER A 348 -16.44 3.15 10.01
N PRO A 349 -16.98 4.37 10.23
CA PRO A 349 -17.74 5.10 9.21
C PRO A 349 -16.88 5.64 8.06
N LYS A 350 -15.55 5.57 8.19
CA LYS A 350 -14.56 5.87 7.14
C LYS A 350 -13.56 4.72 6.96
N ALA A 351 -14.06 3.47 7.04
CA ALA A 351 -13.25 2.30 6.71
C ALA A 351 -12.63 2.43 5.31
N TYR A 352 -11.40 1.96 5.13
CA TYR A 352 -10.70 1.88 3.84
C TYR A 352 -10.40 3.24 3.16
N ALA A 353 -10.57 4.35 3.88
CA ALA A 353 -10.17 5.67 3.40
C ALA A 353 -8.65 5.91 3.47
N ASN A 354 -8.01 5.54 4.59
CA ASN A 354 -6.62 5.90 4.89
C ASN A 354 -5.69 4.69 5.15
N ASP A 355 -6.25 3.51 5.44
CA ASP A 355 -5.52 2.25 5.62
C ASP A 355 -6.21 1.17 4.79
N MET A 356 -5.41 0.33 4.15
CA MET A 356 -5.81 -0.74 3.24
C MET A 356 -5.16 -2.08 3.58
N SER A 357 -4.47 -2.19 4.72
CA SER A 357 -3.63 -3.34 5.07
C SER A 357 -4.40 -4.67 5.18
N GLU A 358 -5.71 -4.65 5.46
CA GLU A 358 -6.56 -5.83 5.44
C GLU A 358 -6.85 -6.38 4.02
N LEU A 359 -6.74 -5.56 2.96
CA LEU A 359 -7.03 -5.97 1.58
C LEU A 359 -6.15 -7.13 1.13
N ARG A 360 -4.84 -7.05 1.39
CA ARG A 360 -3.86 -8.05 0.94
C ARG A 360 -4.19 -9.46 1.44
N ALA A 361 -4.85 -9.58 2.59
CA ALA A 361 -5.13 -10.86 3.24
C ALA A 361 -6.63 -11.23 3.35
N SER A 362 -7.52 -10.43 2.77
CA SER A 362 -8.94 -10.73 2.60
C SER A 362 -9.27 -11.21 1.18
N ILE A 363 -10.43 -11.82 1.02
CA ILE A 363 -11.09 -12.13 -0.27
C ILE A 363 -12.22 -11.12 -0.50
N THR A 364 -12.98 -10.79 0.55
CA THR A 364 -14.03 -9.76 0.51
C THR A 364 -13.82 -8.70 1.59
N ILE A 365 -14.23 -7.46 1.29
CA ILE A 365 -14.22 -6.32 2.22
C ILE A 365 -15.61 -5.68 2.25
N HIS A 366 -16.13 -5.46 3.46
CA HIS A 366 -17.37 -4.72 3.70
C HIS A 366 -17.27 -3.87 4.99
N PRO A 367 -17.93 -2.69 5.07
CA PRO A 367 -18.67 -2.00 4.01
C PRO A 367 -17.82 -0.94 3.29
N ILE A 368 -18.04 -0.77 1.98
CA ILE A 368 -17.46 0.29 1.14
C ILE A 368 -18.61 1.07 0.50
N LYS A 369 -19.16 2.02 1.27
CA LYS A 369 -20.39 2.77 0.92
C LYS A 369 -20.18 3.94 -0.03
N ASP A 370 -18.92 4.34 -0.21
CA ASP A 370 -18.47 5.47 -1.01
C ASP A 370 -17.93 4.95 -2.38
N PRO A 371 -18.52 5.39 -3.51
CA PRO A 371 -18.08 4.99 -4.84
C PRO A 371 -16.61 5.32 -5.18
N ALA A 372 -16.02 6.36 -4.58
CA ALA A 372 -14.62 6.73 -4.78
C ALA A 372 -13.69 5.80 -3.98
N ILE A 373 -14.09 5.38 -2.78
CA ILE A 373 -13.35 4.35 -2.02
C ILE A 373 -13.42 3.01 -2.77
N MET A 374 -14.58 2.63 -3.33
CA MET A 374 -14.73 1.40 -4.15
C MET A 374 -13.73 1.36 -5.32
N GLN A 375 -13.53 2.49 -6.00
CA GLN A 375 -12.52 2.64 -7.07
C GLN A 375 -11.10 2.55 -6.52
N ARG A 376 -10.77 3.27 -5.44
CA ARG A 376 -9.44 3.25 -4.79
C ARG A 376 -9.03 1.83 -4.35
N VAL A 377 -9.95 1.07 -3.76
CA VAL A 377 -9.74 -0.34 -3.39
C VAL A 377 -9.48 -1.21 -4.62
N HIS A 378 -10.19 -0.96 -5.74
CA HIS A 378 -9.91 -1.67 -6.99
C HIS A 378 -8.52 -1.35 -7.55
N VAL A 379 -8.15 -0.07 -7.62
CA VAL A 379 -6.83 0.37 -8.11
C VAL A 379 -5.70 -0.21 -7.24
N HIS A 380 -5.85 -0.19 -5.91
CA HIS A 380 -4.85 -0.77 -5.02
C HIS A 380 -4.74 -2.31 -5.18
N ASN A 381 -5.86 -3.03 -5.33
CA ASN A 381 -5.85 -4.45 -5.67
C ASN A 381 -5.16 -4.72 -7.03
N ARG A 382 -5.34 -3.83 -8.03
CA ARG A 382 -4.65 -3.92 -9.33
C ARG A 382 -3.16 -3.65 -9.22
N ALA A 383 -2.73 -2.72 -8.37
CA ALA A 383 -1.33 -2.47 -8.08
C ALA A 383 -0.65 -3.72 -7.45
N ILE A 384 -1.29 -4.34 -6.46
CA ILE A 384 -0.84 -5.61 -5.87
C ILE A 384 -0.71 -6.69 -6.95
N LYS A 385 -1.71 -6.86 -7.82
CA LYS A 385 -1.66 -7.84 -8.92
C LYS A 385 -0.55 -7.57 -9.94
N LEU A 386 -0.31 -6.32 -10.26
CA LEU A 386 0.78 -5.92 -11.15
C LEU A 386 2.16 -6.18 -10.51
N GLN A 387 2.28 -5.99 -9.19
CA GLN A 387 3.47 -6.32 -8.40
C GLN A 387 3.70 -7.84 -8.36
N GLU A 388 2.67 -8.64 -8.07
CA GLU A 388 2.70 -10.12 -8.09
C GLU A 388 3.16 -10.64 -9.47
N ALA A 389 2.54 -10.16 -10.55
CA ALA A 389 2.90 -10.58 -11.91
C ALA A 389 4.31 -10.15 -12.34
N ARG A 390 4.77 -8.97 -11.93
CA ARG A 390 6.15 -8.50 -12.15
C ARG A 390 7.16 -9.37 -11.39
N ALA A 391 6.89 -9.70 -10.14
CA ALA A 391 7.74 -10.56 -9.32
C ALA A 391 7.81 -11.99 -9.91
N GLN A 392 6.67 -12.55 -10.32
CA GLN A 392 6.63 -13.86 -11.00
C GLN A 392 7.43 -13.85 -12.32
N ARG A 393 7.33 -12.77 -13.12
CA ARG A 393 8.13 -12.59 -14.34
C ARG A 393 9.63 -12.63 -14.03
N ILE A 394 10.08 -11.90 -13.01
CA ILE A 394 11.49 -11.85 -12.60
C ILE A 394 11.97 -13.22 -12.10
N ALA A 395 11.16 -13.93 -11.31
CA ALA A 395 11.49 -15.27 -10.83
C ALA A 395 11.66 -16.27 -11.99
N LEU A 396 10.70 -16.31 -12.94
CA LEU A 396 10.80 -17.18 -14.12
C LEU A 396 11.97 -16.79 -15.04
N GLN A 397 12.30 -15.50 -15.16
CA GLN A 397 13.49 -15.05 -15.88
C GLN A 397 14.79 -15.49 -15.19
N ALA A 398 14.82 -15.53 -13.86
CA ALA A 398 15.95 -16.06 -13.11
C ALA A 398 16.09 -17.58 -13.29
N GLU A 399 14.99 -18.34 -13.22
CA GLU A 399 14.98 -19.80 -13.48
C GLU A 399 15.42 -20.18 -14.90
N LEU A 400 15.08 -19.35 -15.90
CA LEU A 400 15.54 -19.51 -17.29
C LEU A 400 17.01 -19.12 -17.50
N SER A 401 17.60 -18.36 -16.59
CA SER A 401 18.98 -17.90 -16.68
C SER A 401 19.95 -18.88 -16.01
N THR A 402 21.13 -19.08 -16.60
CA THR A 402 22.24 -19.78 -15.92
C THR A 402 22.96 -18.89 -14.90
N ALA A 403 22.28 -17.88 -14.34
CA ALA A 403 22.86 -16.93 -13.41
C ALA A 403 23.18 -17.58 -12.07
N LYS A 404 24.25 -17.12 -11.42
CA LYS A 404 24.55 -17.52 -10.03
C LYS A 404 23.44 -16.97 -9.10
N PRO A 405 23.08 -17.71 -8.03
CA PRO A 405 22.14 -17.20 -7.04
C PRO A 405 22.61 -15.86 -6.46
N PRO A 406 21.69 -14.93 -6.15
CA PRO A 406 22.06 -13.57 -5.74
C PRO A 406 22.83 -13.59 -4.41
N THR A 407 23.86 -12.75 -4.35
CA THR A 407 24.75 -12.58 -3.19
C THR A 407 24.62 -11.17 -2.61
N LEU A 408 24.97 -10.98 -1.34
CA LEU A 408 25.16 -9.64 -0.74
C LEU A 408 26.47 -8.96 -1.19
N VAL A 409 27.34 -9.68 -1.89
CA VAL A 409 28.57 -9.19 -2.51
C VAL A 409 28.50 -9.53 -3.99
N ARG A 410 27.82 -8.67 -4.77
CA ARG A 410 27.61 -8.85 -6.22
C ARG A 410 28.77 -8.29 -7.03
N ILE A 411 29.26 -7.13 -6.61
CA ILE A 411 30.42 -6.44 -7.16
C ILE A 411 31.63 -6.74 -6.26
N GLN A 412 32.75 -7.11 -6.89
CA GLN A 412 34.06 -7.09 -6.23
C GLN A 412 34.72 -5.75 -6.57
N PRO A 413 34.84 -4.80 -5.62
CA PRO A 413 35.34 -3.46 -5.90
C PRO A 413 36.85 -3.51 -6.22
N ASN A 414 37.26 -2.81 -7.28
CA ASN A 414 38.67 -2.67 -7.66
C ASN A 414 39.31 -1.42 -7.05
N ARG A 415 38.49 -0.43 -6.68
CA ARG A 415 38.86 0.83 -6.05
C ARG A 415 37.90 1.17 -4.92
N THR A 416 38.31 2.07 -4.03
CA THR A 416 37.45 2.61 -2.96
C THR A 416 36.23 3.36 -3.50
N SER A 417 36.33 3.95 -4.70
CA SER A 417 35.20 4.56 -5.44
C SER A 417 34.08 3.58 -5.78
N ASP A 418 34.39 2.29 -5.85
CA ASP A 418 33.46 1.25 -6.31
C ASP A 418 32.64 0.68 -5.12
N ILE A 419 33.01 1.06 -3.89
CA ILE A 419 32.35 0.64 -2.67
C ILE A 419 31.10 1.51 -2.48
N THR A 420 29.93 0.98 -2.84
CA THR A 420 28.65 1.60 -2.48
C THR A 420 28.44 1.47 -0.97
N PRO A 421 28.33 2.58 -0.21
CA PRO A 421 28.22 2.53 1.25
C PRO A 421 26.82 2.10 1.70
N TRP A 422 26.69 1.78 2.99
CA TRP A 422 25.41 1.44 3.62
C TRP A 422 24.91 2.62 4.45
N ASP A 423 23.73 3.14 4.09
CA ASP A 423 23.06 4.17 4.88
C ASP A 423 22.33 3.54 6.07
N TYR A 424 22.35 4.22 7.22
CA TYR A 424 21.78 3.71 8.46
C TYR A 424 20.36 4.23 8.70
N LEU A 425 19.45 3.32 9.06
CA LEU A 425 18.04 3.57 9.35
C LEU A 425 17.79 3.35 10.84
N ASN A 426 17.43 4.41 11.57
CA ASN A 426 17.11 4.32 12.99
C ASN A 426 15.61 4.02 13.25
N ASN A 427 15.26 3.46 14.42
CA ASN A 427 13.88 3.19 14.87
C ASN A 427 12.90 4.36 14.65
N ASN A 428 13.36 5.60 14.90
CA ASN A 428 12.60 6.85 14.75
C ASN A 428 12.37 7.26 13.27
N LYS A 429 12.64 6.37 12.31
CA LYS A 429 12.54 6.63 10.86
C LYS A 429 13.39 7.84 10.44
N ILE A 430 14.64 7.87 10.89
CA ILE A 430 15.68 8.86 10.51
C ILE A 430 16.71 8.14 9.64
N LEU A 431 17.08 8.76 8.52
CA LEU A 431 18.16 8.29 7.65
C LEU A 431 19.48 8.98 8.04
N PHE A 432 20.58 8.24 8.00
CA PHE A 432 21.93 8.77 8.15
C PHE A 432 22.76 8.33 6.94
N CYS A 433 23.04 9.27 6.03
CA CYS A 433 23.85 9.01 4.84
C CYS A 433 25.31 8.70 5.25
N ALA A 434 25.88 7.64 4.73
CA ALA A 434 27.28 7.29 5.00
C ALA A 434 28.29 7.98 4.07
N ASP A 435 27.86 8.52 2.92
CA ASP A 435 28.71 9.21 1.94
C ASP A 435 28.93 10.71 2.23
N ARG A 436 28.16 11.30 3.15
CA ARG A 436 28.05 12.76 3.32
C ARG A 436 28.20 13.18 4.78
N VAL A 437 29.36 13.75 5.09
CA VAL A 437 29.67 14.40 6.38
C VAL A 437 28.58 15.40 6.79
N ASN A 438 28.02 16.14 5.81
CA ASN A 438 26.95 17.11 6.01
C ASN A 438 25.58 16.61 5.53
N CYS A 439 25.28 15.31 5.66
CA CYS A 439 23.92 14.79 5.50
C CYS A 439 23.04 15.34 6.64
N PRO A 440 22.08 16.24 6.37
CA PRO A 440 21.23 16.77 7.44
C PRO A 440 20.35 15.64 7.99
N ARG A 441 20.15 15.60 9.31
CA ARG A 441 19.25 14.61 9.93
C ARG A 441 17.81 14.83 9.43
N HIS A 442 17.40 14.08 8.44
CA HIS A 442 16.05 14.13 7.88
C HIS A 442 15.26 12.86 8.20
N THR A 443 13.94 12.97 8.18
CA THR A 443 13.07 11.81 8.21
C THR A 443 13.32 10.97 6.95
N VAL A 444 13.29 9.64 7.10
CA VAL A 444 13.30 8.72 5.95
C VAL A 444 12.13 9.11 5.04
N ASP A 445 12.36 9.14 3.73
CA ASP A 445 11.36 9.55 2.75
C ASP A 445 10.07 8.70 2.81
N LEU A 446 8.94 9.22 2.31
CA LEU A 446 7.69 8.48 2.24
C LEU A 446 7.82 7.22 1.36
N ALA A 447 8.53 7.29 0.22
CA ALA A 447 8.73 6.12 -0.64
C ALA A 447 9.47 5.02 0.13
N ILE A 448 10.64 5.33 0.70
CA ILE A 448 11.46 4.36 1.45
C ILE A 448 10.70 3.79 2.66
N ARG A 449 9.89 4.60 3.37
CA ARG A 449 9.04 4.11 4.47
C ARG A 449 7.94 3.15 4.00
N THR A 450 7.40 3.36 2.80
CA THR A 450 6.36 2.51 2.19
C THR A 450 6.96 1.20 1.69
N GLU A 451 8.05 1.26 0.93
CA GLU A 451 8.79 0.09 0.44
C GLU A 451 9.22 -0.85 1.59
N ILE A 452 9.77 -0.30 2.68
CA ILE A 452 10.14 -1.10 3.87
C ILE A 452 8.90 -1.75 4.52
N ALA A 453 7.75 -1.06 4.54
CA ALA A 453 6.51 -1.63 5.08
C ALA A 453 5.94 -2.75 4.19
N GLU A 454 6.03 -2.61 2.87
CA GLU A 454 5.65 -3.66 1.91
C GLU A 454 6.59 -4.87 1.99
N ILE A 455 7.91 -4.66 2.04
CA ILE A 455 8.92 -5.70 2.23
C ILE A 455 8.66 -6.48 3.52
N VAL A 456 8.43 -5.79 4.64
CA VAL A 456 8.08 -6.44 5.92
C VAL A 456 6.77 -7.22 5.79
N THR A 457 5.76 -6.69 5.11
CA THR A 457 4.48 -7.39 4.90
C THR A 457 4.69 -8.68 4.09
N GLN A 458 5.42 -8.61 2.97
CA GLN A 458 5.73 -9.76 2.11
C GLN A 458 6.54 -10.85 2.84
N LEU A 459 7.57 -10.46 3.61
CA LEU A 459 8.35 -11.40 4.42
C LEU A 459 7.48 -12.15 5.43
N PHE A 460 6.57 -11.44 6.11
CA PHE A 460 5.69 -12.05 7.11
C PHE A 460 4.58 -12.89 6.47
N ASP A 461 4.09 -12.55 5.28
CA ASP A 461 3.22 -13.44 4.49
C ASP A 461 3.94 -14.76 4.18
N GLU A 462 5.18 -14.70 3.66
CA GLU A 462 5.95 -15.90 3.31
C GLU A 462 6.29 -16.75 4.56
N PHE A 463 6.76 -16.13 5.64
CA PHE A 463 7.06 -16.83 6.90
C PHE A 463 5.82 -17.54 7.49
N ASN A 464 4.62 -16.95 7.31
CA ASN A 464 3.35 -17.48 7.79
C ASN A 464 2.60 -18.36 6.78
N SER A 465 3.07 -18.50 5.54
CA SER A 465 2.48 -19.36 4.49
C SER A 465 2.11 -20.78 4.95
N ASN A 466 2.84 -21.31 5.94
CA ASN A 466 2.64 -22.63 6.52
C ASN A 466 2.39 -22.57 8.05
N ALA A 467 1.91 -21.44 8.57
CA ALA A 467 1.70 -21.18 10.01
C ALA A 467 0.82 -22.25 10.69
N ARG A 468 -0.30 -22.63 10.07
CA ARG A 468 -1.23 -23.67 10.56
C ARG A 468 -0.60 -25.07 10.62
N GLN A 469 0.26 -25.41 9.66
CA GLN A 469 1.05 -26.65 9.67
C GLN A 469 2.17 -26.63 10.73
N ARG A 470 2.80 -25.47 10.93
CA ARG A 470 3.86 -25.23 11.94
C ARG A 470 3.31 -25.02 13.36
N GLY A 471 2.02 -24.74 13.53
CA GLY A 471 1.37 -24.46 14.82
C GLY A 471 1.73 -23.11 15.46
N ARG A 472 2.30 -22.19 14.66
CA ARG A 472 2.82 -20.88 15.09
C ARG A 472 2.56 -19.81 14.02
N VAL A 473 2.27 -18.58 14.45
CA VAL A 473 2.30 -17.36 13.64
C VAL A 473 3.46 -16.49 14.11
N LEU A 474 4.14 -15.81 13.18
CA LEU A 474 5.00 -14.66 13.47
C LEU A 474 4.22 -13.38 13.14
N GLN A 475 4.29 -12.36 13.97
CA GLN A 475 3.70 -11.04 13.69
C GLN A 475 4.76 -9.96 13.94
N PHE A 476 4.94 -9.05 12.98
CA PHE A 476 5.86 -7.92 13.13
C PHE A 476 5.45 -7.04 14.33
N GLN A 477 6.44 -6.47 15.04
CA GLN A 477 6.22 -5.51 16.12
C GLN A 477 6.87 -4.16 15.80
N SER A 478 8.17 -4.14 15.52
CA SER A 478 8.90 -2.92 15.19
C SER A 478 10.26 -3.21 14.55
N LEU A 479 10.77 -2.25 13.78
CA LEU A 479 12.17 -2.20 13.35
C LEU A 479 12.98 -1.48 14.46
N GLN A 480 14.05 -2.09 14.94
CA GLN A 480 14.99 -1.45 15.87
C GLN A 480 15.99 -0.57 15.14
N TYR A 481 16.55 -1.10 14.05
CA TYR A 481 17.33 -0.36 13.08
C TYR A 481 17.39 -1.15 11.77
N GLY A 482 17.93 -0.53 10.74
CA GLY A 482 18.37 -1.25 9.56
C GLY A 482 19.53 -0.57 8.86
N TYR A 483 20.02 -1.22 7.82
CA TYR A 483 20.95 -0.67 6.85
C TYR A 483 20.35 -0.84 5.46
N MET A 484 20.55 0.14 4.59
CA MET A 484 20.08 0.14 3.21
C MET A 484 21.24 0.49 2.27
N ARG A 485 21.32 -0.18 1.12
CA ARG A 485 22.30 0.09 0.07
C ARG A 485 21.65 -0.05 -1.30
N VAL A 486 21.77 0.97 -2.15
CA VAL A 486 21.25 0.96 -3.52
C VAL A 486 22.39 0.68 -4.49
N GLU A 487 22.42 -0.50 -5.11
CA GLU A 487 23.34 -0.83 -6.20
C GLU A 487 22.63 -0.52 -7.54
N PRO A 488 22.92 0.60 -8.24
CA PRO A 488 22.03 1.13 -9.30
C PRO A 488 21.80 0.19 -10.50
N GLN A 489 22.71 -0.75 -10.74
CA GLN A 489 22.60 -1.74 -11.81
C GLN A 489 21.83 -3.01 -11.42
N VAL A 490 21.50 -3.21 -10.13
CA VAL A 490 21.00 -4.52 -9.65
C VAL A 490 19.81 -4.44 -8.69
N GLY A 491 19.74 -3.45 -7.80
CA GLY A 491 18.64 -3.36 -6.84
C GLY A 491 18.97 -2.64 -5.54
N VAL A 492 18.15 -2.88 -4.52
CA VAL A 492 18.35 -2.40 -3.15
C VAL A 492 18.56 -3.59 -2.22
N ASP A 493 19.62 -3.55 -1.43
CA ASP A 493 19.85 -4.50 -0.35
C ASP A 493 19.47 -3.87 1.00
N TYR A 494 18.85 -4.65 1.87
CA TYR A 494 18.46 -4.25 3.22
C TYR A 494 18.95 -5.26 4.26
N VAL A 495 19.43 -4.75 5.39
CA VAL A 495 19.64 -5.52 6.62
C VAL A 495 18.71 -4.95 7.68
N LEU A 496 17.66 -5.68 8.04
CA LEU A 496 16.58 -5.20 8.92
C LEU A 496 16.62 -5.93 10.27
N ASP A 497 16.81 -5.20 11.38
CA ASP A 497 16.73 -5.75 12.73
C ASP A 497 15.31 -5.58 13.29
N MET A 498 14.54 -6.67 13.27
CA MET A 498 13.11 -6.66 13.59
C MET A 498 12.83 -7.34 14.92
N ILE A 499 12.00 -6.69 15.75
CA ILE A 499 11.29 -7.36 16.84
C ILE A 499 9.96 -7.90 16.29
N LEU A 500 9.64 -9.13 16.65
CA LEU A 500 8.43 -9.84 16.24
C LEU A 500 7.84 -10.66 17.38
N TRP A 501 6.53 -10.83 17.35
CA TRP A 501 5.77 -11.70 18.23
C TRP A 501 5.69 -13.12 17.64
N PHE A 502 6.32 -14.08 18.32
CA PHE A 502 6.13 -15.50 18.07
C PHE A 502 4.89 -15.99 18.86
N LYS A 503 3.81 -16.30 18.14
CA LYS A 503 2.52 -16.73 18.72
C LYS A 503 2.28 -18.22 18.44
N LYS A 504 2.50 -19.08 19.44
CA LYS A 504 2.17 -20.51 19.40
C LYS A 504 0.73 -20.73 19.84
N PHE A 505 -0.06 -21.43 19.02
CA PHE A 505 -1.48 -21.70 19.29
C PHE A 505 -1.83 -23.19 19.47
N ARG A 506 -0.92 -24.11 19.12
CA ARG A 506 -1.09 -25.55 19.44
C ARG A 506 -0.92 -25.83 20.94
N PRO A 507 -1.74 -26.70 21.54
CA PRO A 507 -1.53 -27.26 22.89
C PRO A 507 -0.15 -27.96 23.04
N PRO A 508 0.32 -28.22 24.28
CA PRO A 508 -0.31 -27.87 25.57
C PRO A 508 -0.15 -26.40 25.97
N HIS A 509 0.78 -25.67 25.35
CA HIS A 509 1.09 -24.29 25.73
C HIS A 509 0.84 -23.31 24.58
N ARG A 510 -0.25 -22.56 24.70
CA ARG A 510 -0.41 -21.28 23.99
C ARG A 510 0.55 -20.29 24.61
N ALA A 511 1.41 -19.68 23.81
CA ALA A 511 2.44 -18.77 24.29
C ALA A 511 2.70 -17.67 23.25
N THR A 512 2.92 -16.45 23.74
CA THR A 512 3.36 -15.30 22.95
C THR A 512 4.72 -14.87 23.48
N LEU A 513 5.74 -14.87 22.63
CA LEU A 513 7.11 -14.48 22.98
C LEU A 513 7.57 -13.35 22.07
N THR A 514 8.27 -12.36 22.61
CA THR A 514 9.07 -11.43 21.81
C THR A 514 10.32 -12.13 21.30
N VAL A 515 10.65 -11.94 20.03
CA VAL A 515 11.84 -12.48 19.37
C VAL A 515 12.47 -11.37 18.53
N ARG A 516 13.79 -11.26 18.55
CA ARG A 516 14.57 -10.37 17.67
C ARG A 516 15.15 -11.19 16.52
N ARG A 517 15.07 -10.71 15.28
CA ARG A 517 15.68 -11.35 14.11
C ARG A 517 16.18 -10.31 13.10
N HIS A 518 17.38 -10.56 12.58
CA HIS A 518 17.87 -9.93 11.37
C HIS A 518 17.23 -10.60 10.15
N ALA A 519 16.73 -9.79 9.21
CA ALA A 519 16.41 -10.22 7.86
C ALA A 519 17.37 -9.54 6.88
N TYR A 520 17.94 -10.34 5.98
CA TYR A 520 18.73 -9.88 4.84
C TYR A 520 17.83 -9.97 3.62
N VAL A 521 17.50 -8.82 3.02
CA VAL A 521 16.54 -8.71 1.92
C VAL A 521 17.23 -8.11 0.70
N GLN A 522 16.91 -8.62 -0.48
CA GLN A 522 17.43 -8.13 -1.74
C GLN A 522 16.26 -7.87 -2.70
N GLN A 523 15.94 -6.59 -2.91
CA GLN A 523 14.93 -6.13 -3.85
C GLN A 523 15.63 -5.88 -5.19
N THR A 524 15.61 -6.89 -6.07
CA THR A 524 16.24 -6.77 -7.39
C THR A 524 15.42 -5.87 -8.31
N PHE A 525 16.10 -5.02 -9.09
CA PHE A 525 15.45 -4.29 -10.17
C PHE A 525 15.08 -5.25 -11.30
N ALA A 526 13.97 -4.96 -11.98
CA ALA A 526 13.68 -5.60 -13.26
C ALA A 526 14.76 -5.21 -14.30
N ALA A 527 14.99 -6.09 -15.29
CA ALA A 527 15.81 -5.75 -16.45
C ALA A 527 15.35 -4.42 -17.07
N LEU A 528 16.30 -3.55 -17.44
CA LEU A 528 16.03 -2.20 -17.94
C LEU A 528 15.04 -2.23 -19.11
N GLN A 529 13.92 -1.51 -18.99
CA GLN A 529 12.89 -1.43 -20.02
C GLN A 529 12.81 0.01 -20.55
N ALA A 530 13.30 0.25 -21.76
CA ALA A 530 12.97 1.47 -22.48
C ALA A 530 11.48 1.44 -22.84
N GLN A 531 10.77 2.54 -22.55
CA GLN A 531 9.40 2.75 -23.01
C GLN A 531 9.32 4.08 -23.75
N ASP A 532 8.54 4.10 -24.84
CA ASP A 532 8.28 5.31 -25.59
C ASP A 532 7.30 6.21 -24.81
N GLU A 533 7.84 7.29 -24.26
CA GLU A 533 7.11 8.30 -23.51
C GLU A 533 6.00 8.96 -24.34
N SER A 534 6.21 9.12 -25.66
CA SER A 534 5.23 9.74 -26.55
C SER A 534 3.98 8.85 -26.68
N ARG A 535 4.17 7.53 -26.86
CA ARG A 535 3.09 6.54 -26.86
C ARG A 535 2.38 6.45 -25.50
N MET A 536 3.11 6.55 -24.38
CA MET A 536 2.49 6.57 -23.05
C MET A 536 1.60 7.81 -22.86
N ARG A 537 2.11 9.01 -23.21
CA ARG A 537 1.34 10.26 -23.18
C ARG A 537 0.14 10.22 -24.14
N GLN A 538 0.28 9.60 -25.31
CA GLN A 538 -0.81 9.43 -26.28
C GLN A 538 -1.92 8.53 -25.72
N LEU A 539 -1.57 7.43 -25.04
CA LEU A 539 -2.55 6.56 -24.38
C LEU A 539 -3.30 7.28 -23.25
N MET A 540 -2.63 8.10 -22.45
CA MET A 540 -3.29 8.91 -21.43
C MET A 540 -4.18 10.01 -22.04
N ARG A 541 -3.77 10.62 -23.16
CA ARG A 541 -4.58 11.60 -23.90
C ARG A 541 -5.75 10.99 -24.67
N TYR A 542 -5.78 9.67 -24.91
CA TYR A 542 -6.88 9.00 -25.63
C TYR A 542 -8.23 9.12 -24.92
N GLY A 543 -8.24 9.31 -23.59
CA GLY A 543 -9.44 9.60 -22.79
C GLY A 543 -9.78 11.09 -22.63
N SER A 544 -9.02 11.98 -23.27
CA SER A 544 -9.25 13.43 -23.21
C SER A 544 -9.96 13.91 -24.48
N ASN A 545 -11.19 14.41 -24.34
CA ASN A 545 -11.98 14.98 -25.45
C ASN A 545 -11.53 16.41 -25.80
N LEU A 546 -10.21 16.64 -25.83
CA LEU A 546 -9.60 17.93 -26.17
C LEU A 546 -9.32 17.98 -27.67
N THR A 547 -10.01 18.88 -28.37
CA THR A 547 -9.58 19.33 -29.71
C THR A 547 -8.33 20.20 -29.58
N GLU A 548 -7.39 20.10 -30.53
CA GLU A 548 -6.07 20.77 -30.50
C GLU A 548 -6.11 22.32 -30.44
N ALA A 549 -7.29 22.92 -30.56
CA ALA A 549 -7.52 24.36 -30.51
C ALA A 549 -7.96 24.86 -29.10
N GLY A 550 -7.11 24.67 -28.07
CA GLY A 550 -7.48 25.02 -26.69
C GLY A 550 -6.40 25.56 -25.75
N ASP A 551 -5.11 25.28 -26.00
CA ASP A 551 -4.03 25.32 -25.00
C ASP A 551 -3.62 26.74 -24.50
N THR A 552 -4.49 27.37 -23.69
CA THR A 552 -4.20 28.57 -22.92
C THR A 552 -3.85 28.19 -21.49
N ILE A 553 -2.67 28.61 -21.02
CA ILE A 553 -2.26 28.46 -19.62
C ILE A 553 -2.88 29.61 -18.82
N HIS A 554 -3.92 29.31 -18.04
CA HIS A 554 -4.56 30.25 -17.13
C HIS A 554 -3.77 30.28 -15.81
N MET A 555 -2.86 31.25 -15.68
CA MET A 555 -2.03 31.45 -14.50
C MET A 555 -2.86 32.14 -13.42
N ILE A 556 -3.15 31.46 -12.30
CA ILE A 556 -3.97 31.99 -11.21
C ILE A 556 -3.04 32.43 -10.07
N LEU A 557 -3.09 33.72 -9.75
CA LEU A 557 -2.17 34.41 -8.83
C LEU A 557 -2.96 35.13 -7.71
N PRO A 558 -2.86 34.68 -6.44
CA PRO A 558 -3.43 35.40 -5.30
C PRO A 558 -2.47 36.53 -4.88
N LEU A 559 -2.99 37.75 -4.70
CA LEU A 559 -2.18 38.95 -4.45
C LEU A 559 -2.76 39.82 -3.32
N MET A 560 -1.92 40.17 -2.35
CA MET A 560 -2.19 41.14 -1.29
C MET A 560 -0.92 41.93 -0.99
N GLY A 561 -0.95 43.27 -1.17
CA GLY A 561 0.23 44.12 -1.06
C GLY A 561 1.37 43.71 -2.00
N ARG A 562 2.62 43.74 -1.49
CA ARG A 562 3.85 43.30 -2.17
C ARG A 562 4.13 43.95 -3.57
N PRO A 563 3.97 45.27 -3.74
CA PRO A 563 4.11 45.93 -5.04
C PRO A 563 5.46 45.66 -5.75
N ASP A 564 6.58 45.73 -5.04
CA ASP A 564 7.92 45.52 -5.62
C ASP A 564 8.16 44.07 -6.07
N ILE A 565 7.47 43.11 -5.46
CA ILE A 565 7.54 41.70 -5.85
C ILE A 565 6.67 41.48 -7.09
N PHE A 566 5.45 42.05 -7.11
CA PHE A 566 4.57 41.98 -8.27
C PHE A 566 5.12 42.71 -9.50
N ALA A 567 5.82 43.84 -9.32
CA ALA A 567 6.53 44.53 -10.39
C ALA A 567 7.64 43.66 -11.01
N ARG A 568 8.46 43.00 -10.17
CA ARG A 568 9.50 42.05 -10.63
C ARG A 568 8.89 40.84 -11.35
N PHE A 569 7.84 40.23 -10.79
CA PHE A 569 7.08 39.15 -11.44
C PHE A 569 6.54 39.58 -12.81
N SER A 570 5.97 40.79 -12.90
CA SER A 570 5.37 41.30 -14.13
C SER A 570 6.40 41.59 -15.22
N LEU A 571 7.58 42.12 -14.85
CA LEU A 571 8.72 42.25 -15.77
C LEU A 571 9.24 40.89 -16.23
N HIS A 572 9.33 39.92 -15.31
CA HIS A 572 9.75 38.55 -15.65
C HIS A 572 8.77 37.86 -16.60
N LEU A 573 7.46 37.94 -16.32
CA LEU A 573 6.41 37.40 -17.17
C LEU A 573 6.42 38.01 -18.58
N LYS A 574 6.60 39.34 -18.71
CA LYS A 574 6.81 40.01 -20.01
C LYS A 574 7.98 39.40 -20.79
N ASN A 575 9.12 39.18 -20.14
CA ASN A 575 10.32 38.60 -20.76
C ASN A 575 10.14 37.13 -21.17
N VAL A 576 9.35 36.35 -20.44
CA VAL A 576 8.99 34.96 -20.80
C VAL A 576 8.00 34.93 -21.97
N CYS A 577 6.92 35.71 -21.92
CA CYS A 577 5.91 35.77 -22.98
C CYS A 577 6.50 36.24 -24.32
N ALA A 578 7.43 37.19 -24.31
CA ALA A 578 8.10 37.68 -25.52
C ALA A 578 8.92 36.59 -26.26
N ARG A 579 9.35 35.55 -25.54
CA ARG A 579 10.11 34.39 -26.04
C ARG A 579 9.20 33.21 -26.41
N ALA A 580 8.20 32.90 -25.59
CA ALA A 580 7.27 31.77 -25.76
C ALA A 580 6.06 32.11 -26.66
N ARG A 581 6.31 32.57 -27.90
CA ARG A 581 5.29 33.19 -28.78
C ARG A 581 4.15 32.27 -29.25
N ASP A 582 4.31 30.96 -29.15
CA ASP A 582 3.31 29.95 -29.48
C ASP A 582 2.43 29.55 -28.29
N LEU A 583 2.84 29.87 -27.06
CA LEU A 583 2.09 29.60 -25.85
C LEU A 583 1.09 30.74 -25.58
N LYS A 584 -0.19 30.39 -25.51
CA LYS A 584 -1.23 31.31 -25.03
C LYS A 584 -1.21 31.31 -23.50
N ILE A 585 -1.12 32.50 -22.91
CA ILE A 585 -1.03 32.69 -21.46
C ILE A 585 -2.06 33.75 -21.07
N GLU A 586 -2.82 33.50 -20.01
CA GLU A 586 -3.73 34.48 -19.40
C GLU A 586 -3.43 34.54 -17.90
N LEU A 587 -3.28 35.75 -17.35
CA LEU A 587 -3.07 35.96 -15.92
C LEU A 587 -4.40 36.30 -15.25
N ILE A 588 -4.78 35.52 -14.24
CA ILE A 588 -5.97 35.72 -13.41
C ILE A 588 -5.48 36.13 -12.02
N ILE A 589 -5.55 37.42 -11.72
CA ILE A 589 -5.12 37.98 -10.43
C ILE A 589 -6.32 37.99 -9.49
N VAL A 590 -6.16 37.44 -8.29
CA VAL A 590 -7.15 37.48 -7.23
C VAL A 590 -6.66 38.46 -6.17
N LEU A 591 -7.15 39.70 -6.26
CA LEU A 591 -6.61 40.88 -5.62
C LEU A 591 -7.36 41.19 -4.32
N TYR A 592 -6.63 41.19 -3.21
CA TYR A 592 -7.09 41.69 -1.92
C TYR A 592 -6.74 43.17 -1.76
N ALA A 593 -7.68 43.93 -1.18
CA ALA A 593 -7.49 45.35 -0.96
C ALA A 593 -6.44 45.61 0.14
N ASN A 594 -5.55 46.56 -0.13
CA ASN A 594 -4.48 46.97 0.77
C ASN A 594 -4.07 48.42 0.48
N GLU A 595 -3.30 49.05 1.35
CA GLU A 595 -2.81 50.43 1.17
C GLU A 595 -1.99 50.59 -0.13
N ASP A 596 -1.19 49.58 -0.49
CA ASP A 596 -0.35 49.57 -1.72
C ASP A 596 -1.11 49.29 -3.04
N GLU A 597 -2.43 49.08 -3.00
CA GLU A 597 -3.19 48.52 -4.14
C GLU A 597 -3.05 49.32 -5.44
N ILE A 598 -2.90 50.66 -5.33
CA ILE A 598 -2.72 51.57 -6.47
C ILE A 598 -1.51 51.14 -7.33
N GLN A 599 -0.38 50.79 -6.69
CA GLN A 599 0.85 50.41 -7.40
C GLN A 599 0.71 49.03 -8.08
N ASN A 600 -0.04 48.11 -7.48
CA ASN A 600 -0.42 46.85 -8.13
C ASN A 600 -1.30 47.12 -9.36
N ARG A 601 -2.30 48.00 -9.29
CA ARG A 601 -3.15 48.34 -10.45
C ARG A 601 -2.39 48.99 -11.60
N ILE A 602 -1.43 49.90 -11.30
CA ILE A 602 -0.51 50.46 -12.32
C ILE A 602 0.24 49.34 -13.04
N THR A 603 0.79 48.39 -12.27
CA THR A 603 1.54 47.23 -12.82
C THR A 603 0.67 46.33 -13.70
N VAL A 604 -0.62 46.14 -13.38
CA VAL A 604 -1.57 45.41 -14.24
C VAL A 604 -1.82 46.13 -15.56
N GLU A 605 -1.98 47.46 -15.55
CA GLU A 605 -2.14 48.22 -16.80
C GLU A 605 -0.89 48.16 -17.68
N GLU A 606 0.31 48.06 -17.10
CA GLU A 606 1.51 47.80 -17.88
C GLU A 606 1.59 46.39 -18.49
N LEU A 607 1.00 45.37 -17.85
CA LEU A 607 0.87 44.02 -18.45
C LEU A 607 -0.10 44.05 -19.63
N ARG A 608 -1.25 44.73 -19.47
CA ARG A 608 -2.26 44.92 -20.53
C ARG A 608 -1.68 45.67 -21.73
N ARG A 609 -0.91 46.73 -21.51
CA ARG A 609 -0.15 47.45 -22.56
C ARG A 609 0.87 46.56 -23.28
N ALA A 610 1.44 45.57 -22.61
CA ALA A 610 2.31 44.56 -23.20
C ALA A 610 1.57 43.41 -23.92
N GLN A 611 0.25 43.57 -24.16
CA GLN A 611 -0.63 42.60 -24.82
C GLN A 611 -0.79 41.26 -24.07
N ILE A 612 -0.47 41.22 -22.78
CA ILE A 612 -0.72 40.05 -21.92
C ILE A 612 -2.18 40.13 -21.43
N PRO A 613 -3.02 39.12 -21.66
CA PRO A 613 -4.37 39.06 -21.12
C PRO A 613 -4.33 39.01 -19.57
N VAL A 614 -4.96 39.99 -18.90
CA VAL A 614 -5.06 40.02 -17.44
C VAL A 614 -6.50 40.24 -16.98
N ARG A 615 -7.06 39.25 -16.27
CA ARG A 615 -8.32 39.35 -15.52
C ARG A 615 -8.01 39.64 -14.04
N ILE A 616 -8.93 40.34 -13.37
CA ILE A 616 -8.86 40.62 -11.93
C ILE A 616 -10.14 40.11 -11.28
N ILE A 617 -10.01 39.46 -10.12
CA ILE A 617 -11.10 39.21 -9.18
C ILE A 617 -10.82 40.09 -7.95
N GLU A 618 -11.75 40.99 -7.64
CA GLU A 618 -11.66 41.85 -6.47
C GLU A 618 -12.17 41.10 -5.22
N MET A 619 -11.34 41.03 -4.18
CA MET A 619 -11.69 40.42 -2.89
C MET A 619 -12.08 41.45 -1.83
N GLY A 620 -11.79 42.73 -2.08
CA GLY A 620 -11.93 43.79 -1.07
C GLY A 620 -11.08 43.52 0.17
N TYR A 621 -11.51 44.05 1.32
CA TYR A 621 -10.86 43.85 2.62
C TYR A 621 -11.21 42.50 3.28
N GLU A 622 -11.48 41.43 2.50
CA GLU A 622 -11.58 40.07 3.04
C GLU A 622 -10.23 39.64 3.66
N LYS A 623 -10.27 38.87 4.76
CA LYS A 623 -9.06 38.25 5.31
C LYS A 623 -8.45 37.28 4.29
N PHE A 624 -7.15 37.40 4.03
CA PHE A 624 -6.45 36.54 3.08
C PHE A 624 -6.61 35.03 3.39
N SER A 625 -6.95 34.25 2.37
CA SER A 625 -6.81 32.79 2.35
C SER A 625 -6.43 32.31 0.96
N ARG A 626 -5.28 31.63 0.85
CA ARG A 626 -4.73 31.14 -0.42
C ARG A 626 -5.70 30.18 -1.12
N GLY A 627 -6.21 29.17 -0.41
CA GLY A 627 -7.14 28.19 -0.98
C GLY A 627 -8.46 28.82 -1.45
N VAL A 628 -8.99 29.81 -0.74
CA VAL A 628 -10.21 30.54 -1.14
C VAL A 628 -9.94 31.39 -2.38
N ALA A 629 -8.82 32.11 -2.42
CA ALA A 629 -8.43 32.94 -3.55
C ALA A 629 -8.21 32.10 -4.82
N LEU A 630 -7.42 31.02 -4.74
CA LEU A 630 -7.19 30.11 -5.87
C LEU A 630 -8.49 29.47 -6.38
N THR A 631 -9.44 29.17 -5.48
CA THR A 631 -10.78 28.65 -5.84
C THR A 631 -11.69 29.70 -6.49
N LYS A 632 -11.69 30.94 -6.01
CA LYS A 632 -12.38 32.05 -6.71
C LYS A 632 -11.76 32.26 -8.11
N GLY A 633 -10.44 32.16 -8.22
CA GLY A 633 -9.68 32.24 -9.48
C GLY A 633 -10.01 31.13 -10.49
N SER A 634 -10.05 29.87 -10.05
CA SER A 634 -10.32 28.72 -10.94
C SER A 634 -11.72 28.78 -11.54
N ASN A 635 -12.70 29.37 -10.86
CA ASN A 635 -14.06 29.53 -11.36
C ASN A 635 -14.21 30.47 -12.59
N LEU A 636 -13.16 31.21 -12.98
CA LEU A 636 -13.13 31.94 -14.26
C LEU A 636 -12.60 31.13 -15.45
N VAL A 637 -12.09 29.91 -15.20
CA VAL A 637 -11.51 29.03 -16.21
C VAL A 637 -12.59 28.05 -16.71
N PRO A 638 -12.72 27.82 -18.04
CA PRO A 638 -13.67 26.84 -18.55
C PRO A 638 -13.27 25.40 -18.16
N PRO A 639 -14.19 24.41 -18.16
CA PRO A 639 -13.89 23.04 -17.72
C PRO A 639 -12.68 22.37 -18.41
N ASN A 640 -12.46 22.70 -19.69
CA ASN A 640 -11.33 22.22 -20.50
C ASN A 640 -10.10 23.15 -20.48
N GLY A 641 -10.10 24.21 -19.66
CA GLY A 641 -8.97 25.15 -19.54
C GLY A 641 -7.88 24.60 -18.63
N LEU A 642 -6.62 24.80 -19.05
CA LEU A 642 -5.43 24.41 -18.32
C LEU A 642 -5.07 25.48 -17.28
N MET A 643 -5.18 25.15 -15.99
CA MET A 643 -4.84 26.05 -14.89
C MET A 643 -3.40 25.84 -14.44
N PHE A 644 -2.74 26.93 -14.03
CA PHE A 644 -1.50 26.87 -13.27
C PHE A 644 -1.60 27.79 -12.05
N PHE A 645 -1.61 27.21 -10.85
CA PHE A 645 -1.59 27.97 -9.60
C PHE A 645 -0.15 28.43 -9.32
N THR A 646 0.05 29.73 -9.07
CA THR A 646 1.37 30.33 -8.84
C THR A 646 1.34 31.42 -7.77
N ASP A 647 2.50 31.64 -7.12
CA ASP A 647 2.74 32.73 -6.19
C ASP A 647 3.54 33.88 -6.84
N VAL A 648 3.51 35.07 -6.22
CA VAL A 648 4.06 36.32 -6.76
C VAL A 648 5.59 36.38 -6.75
N ASP A 649 6.25 35.58 -5.91
CA ASP A 649 7.71 35.51 -5.77
C ASP A 649 8.37 34.44 -6.67
N MET A 650 7.62 33.85 -7.61
CA MET A 650 8.10 32.77 -8.47
C MET A 650 8.79 33.26 -9.76
N LEU A 651 9.92 32.62 -10.10
CA LEU A 651 10.62 32.78 -11.38
C LEU A 651 10.61 31.44 -12.15
N PHE A 652 10.41 31.52 -13.47
CA PHE A 652 10.27 30.34 -14.35
C PHE A 652 10.79 30.61 -15.77
N THR A 653 11.26 29.59 -16.48
CA THR A 653 11.66 29.70 -17.89
C THR A 653 10.49 29.38 -18.84
N CYS A 654 10.68 29.64 -20.14
CA CYS A 654 9.74 29.20 -21.18
C CYS A 654 9.53 27.68 -21.13
N ASP A 655 10.61 26.93 -20.90
CA ASP A 655 10.61 25.47 -20.76
C ASP A 655 9.75 24.99 -19.58
N THR A 656 9.59 25.80 -18.53
CA THR A 656 8.67 25.48 -17.42
C THR A 656 7.22 25.56 -17.87
N LEU A 657 6.86 26.55 -18.72
CA LEU A 657 5.52 26.65 -19.30
C LEU A 657 5.25 25.54 -20.33
N TYR A 658 6.25 25.17 -21.15
CA TYR A 658 6.15 23.99 -22.00
C TYR A 658 6.01 22.70 -21.19
N ARG A 659 6.78 22.52 -20.09
CA ARG A 659 6.63 21.37 -19.17
C ARG A 659 5.25 21.33 -18.54
N ILE A 660 4.70 22.46 -18.12
CA ILE A 660 3.31 22.61 -17.61
C ILE A 660 2.30 22.10 -18.65
N ARG A 661 2.37 22.59 -19.89
CA ARG A 661 1.50 22.17 -21.00
C ARG A 661 1.67 20.70 -21.39
N LEU A 662 2.89 20.17 -21.37
CA LEU A 662 3.17 18.78 -21.76
C LEU A 662 2.78 17.76 -20.68
N ASN A 663 3.03 18.08 -19.41
CA ASN A 663 2.86 17.18 -18.26
C ASN A 663 1.48 17.26 -17.60
N THR A 664 0.58 18.10 -18.09
CA THR A 664 -0.81 18.13 -17.61
C THR A 664 -1.71 17.49 -18.65
N ILE A 665 -2.49 16.48 -18.26
CA ILE A 665 -3.35 15.68 -19.14
C ILE A 665 -4.72 15.51 -18.48
N LEU A 666 -5.75 16.08 -19.10
CA LEU A 666 -7.14 15.98 -18.65
C LEU A 666 -7.55 14.52 -18.42
N ASN A 667 -8.22 14.25 -17.30
CA ASN A 667 -8.65 12.92 -16.85
C ASN A 667 -7.49 11.91 -16.57
N ALA A 668 -6.22 12.33 -16.50
CA ALA A 668 -5.11 11.38 -16.36
C ALA A 668 -3.83 11.85 -15.62
N GLN A 669 -3.47 13.14 -15.67
CA GLN A 669 -2.19 13.59 -15.07
C GLN A 669 -2.22 15.07 -14.63
N VAL A 670 -2.01 15.29 -13.34
CA VAL A 670 -1.72 16.60 -12.72
C VAL A 670 -0.21 16.80 -12.61
N TYR A 671 0.28 18.03 -12.74
CA TYR A 671 1.72 18.34 -12.68
C TYR A 671 2.06 19.33 -11.55
N PHE A 672 2.92 18.89 -10.62
CA PHE A 672 3.48 19.72 -9.55
C PHE A 672 4.96 20.05 -9.85
N PRO A 673 5.32 21.29 -10.22
CA PRO A 673 6.71 21.68 -10.46
C PRO A 673 7.53 21.73 -9.16
N ILE A 674 8.71 21.11 -9.14
CA ILE A 674 9.67 21.23 -8.03
C ILE A 674 10.39 22.58 -8.13
N VAL A 675 10.28 23.39 -7.08
CA VAL A 675 10.93 24.71 -6.98
C VAL A 675 12.33 24.62 -6.36
N PHE A 676 13.24 25.48 -6.80
CA PHE A 676 14.50 25.76 -6.13
C PHE A 676 14.29 26.92 -5.15
N SER A 677 14.61 26.72 -3.87
CA SER A 677 14.62 27.77 -2.85
C SER A 677 16.04 28.29 -2.69
N GLU A 678 16.26 29.55 -3.01
CA GLU A 678 17.51 30.24 -2.70
C GLU A 678 17.64 30.50 -1.18
N PHE A 679 18.88 30.61 -0.71
CA PHE A 679 19.25 31.21 0.56
C PHE A 679 19.38 32.74 0.40
N SER A 680 19.44 33.51 1.49
CA SER A 680 19.70 34.95 1.40
C SER A 680 20.96 35.24 0.57
N PRO A 681 20.95 36.20 -0.38
CA PRO A 681 22.14 36.63 -1.11
C PRO A 681 23.30 37.06 -0.20
N GLU A 682 23.01 37.42 1.06
CA GLU A 682 23.99 37.69 2.10
C GLU A 682 24.88 36.47 2.42
N SER A 683 24.34 35.24 2.34
CA SER A 683 25.11 34.01 2.58
C SER A 683 25.80 33.44 1.33
N TRP A 684 25.67 34.10 0.18
CA TRP A 684 26.34 33.70 -1.06
C TRP A 684 27.79 34.23 -1.09
N SER A 685 28.70 33.50 -1.75
CA SER A 685 30.07 33.99 -1.97
C SER A 685 30.10 35.18 -2.94
N GLU A 686 31.18 35.96 -2.97
CA GLU A 686 31.31 37.08 -3.92
C GLU A 686 31.21 36.61 -5.37
N ASN A 687 31.82 35.46 -5.71
CA ASN A 687 31.69 34.84 -7.02
C ASN A 687 30.23 34.41 -7.32
N ASP A 688 29.51 33.87 -6.33
CA ASP A 688 28.08 33.56 -6.47
C ASP A 688 27.24 34.83 -6.70
N ARG A 689 27.57 35.96 -6.06
CA ARG A 689 26.87 37.25 -6.26
C ARG A 689 27.18 37.88 -7.62
N LEU A 690 28.40 37.68 -8.15
CA LEU A 690 28.79 38.16 -9.48
C LEU A 690 28.13 37.36 -10.61
N LEU A 691 27.93 36.05 -10.42
CA LEU A 691 27.28 35.15 -11.38
C LEU A 691 25.73 35.22 -11.31
N ALA A 692 25.15 36.42 -11.26
CA ALA A 692 23.74 36.69 -10.88
C ALA A 692 22.61 36.18 -11.82
N ASP A 693 22.80 35.03 -12.48
CA ASP A 693 21.71 34.26 -13.08
C ASP A 693 20.94 33.48 -11.99
N ALA A 694 19.63 33.73 -11.90
CA ALA A 694 18.69 33.06 -11.00
C ALA A 694 18.40 31.59 -11.40
N PHE A 695 18.85 31.14 -12.57
CA PHE A 695 18.73 29.75 -13.03
C PHE A 695 20.03 28.94 -12.87
N HIS A 696 21.09 29.54 -12.30
CA HIS A 696 22.31 28.81 -11.93
C HIS A 696 22.18 28.16 -10.54
N TYR A 697 21.76 26.89 -10.52
CA TYR A 697 21.53 26.11 -9.31
C TYR A 697 22.84 25.59 -8.69
N GLY A 698 23.06 25.86 -7.40
CA GLY A 698 24.22 25.37 -6.66
C GLY A 698 23.95 25.14 -5.18
N ARG A 699 24.58 24.12 -4.58
CA ARG A 699 24.36 23.73 -3.15
C ARG A 699 24.74 24.81 -2.13
N ARG A 700 25.46 25.86 -2.53
CA ARG A 700 25.80 27.04 -1.71
C ARG A 700 24.80 28.20 -1.87
N ARG A 701 24.00 28.19 -2.95
CA ARG A 701 22.99 29.20 -3.26
C ARG A 701 21.59 28.82 -2.76
N GLY A 702 21.29 27.53 -2.66
CA GLY A 702 19.96 27.06 -2.29
C GLY A 702 19.79 25.54 -2.39
N TYR A 703 18.53 25.11 -2.36
CA TYR A 703 18.12 23.69 -2.40
C TYR A 703 16.78 23.51 -3.14
N PHE A 704 16.59 22.36 -3.78
CA PHE A 704 15.27 21.98 -4.31
C PHE A 704 14.33 21.60 -3.16
N ARG A 705 13.10 22.13 -3.16
CA ARG A 705 12.12 21.85 -2.11
C ARG A 705 11.47 20.49 -2.36
N HIS A 706 11.84 19.50 -1.54
CA HIS A 706 11.27 18.15 -1.59
C HIS A 706 9.83 18.06 -1.02
N PHE A 707 9.36 19.11 -0.35
CA PHE A 707 8.00 19.21 0.20
C PHE A 707 7.48 20.64 -0.03
N GLY A 708 6.32 20.76 -0.66
CA GLY A 708 5.70 22.03 -1.04
C GLY A 708 4.97 21.88 -2.37
N TYR A 709 3.64 21.91 -2.33
CA TYR A 709 2.75 21.59 -3.46
C TYR A 709 2.03 22.83 -4.00
N GLY A 710 2.37 24.01 -3.47
CA GLY A 710 1.73 25.28 -3.79
C GLY A 710 1.76 25.67 -5.28
N LEU A 711 2.72 25.15 -6.05
CA LEU A 711 2.69 25.18 -7.51
C LEU A 711 2.06 23.89 -8.04
N ALA A 712 0.95 24.01 -8.75
CA ALA A 712 0.27 22.87 -9.36
C ALA A 712 -0.42 23.28 -10.67
N SER A 713 -0.46 22.34 -11.62
CA SER A 713 -1.07 22.50 -12.94
C SER A 713 -2.02 21.35 -13.23
N MET A 714 -3.26 21.68 -13.57
CA MET A 714 -4.37 20.73 -13.78
C MET A 714 -5.48 21.37 -14.64
N TYR A 715 -6.35 20.56 -15.25
CA TYR A 715 -7.54 21.10 -15.91
C TYR A 715 -8.63 21.43 -14.88
N LYS A 716 -9.50 22.39 -15.20
CA LYS A 716 -10.63 22.77 -14.31
C LYS A 716 -11.56 21.60 -14.01
N ALA A 717 -11.85 20.74 -15.00
CA ALA A 717 -12.65 19.54 -14.80
C ALA A 717 -11.99 18.53 -13.82
N ASP A 718 -10.67 18.36 -13.87
CA ASP A 718 -9.94 17.50 -12.91
C ASP A 718 -10.04 18.08 -11.49
N PHE A 719 -9.82 19.40 -11.35
CA PHE A 719 -9.95 20.13 -10.09
C PHE A 719 -11.36 20.05 -9.48
N ASP A 720 -12.40 20.13 -10.32
CA ASP A 720 -13.78 19.99 -9.88
C ASP A 720 -14.11 18.53 -9.49
N ALA A 721 -13.58 17.54 -10.22
CA ALA A 721 -13.77 16.12 -9.93
C ALA A 721 -13.17 15.68 -8.58
N ILE A 722 -12.06 16.30 -8.14
CA ILE A 722 -11.48 16.07 -6.81
C ILE A 722 -12.10 16.94 -5.70
N GLY A 723 -13.06 17.81 -6.02
CA GLY A 723 -13.70 18.73 -5.08
C GLY A 723 -12.87 19.94 -4.65
N GLY A 724 -11.85 20.31 -5.44
CA GLY A 724 -11.04 21.53 -5.28
C GLY A 724 -10.29 21.66 -3.94
N PHE A 725 -9.87 22.89 -3.61
CA PHE A 725 -9.23 23.21 -2.32
C PHE A 725 -10.23 23.16 -1.16
N ASN A 726 -9.78 22.68 0.00
CA ASN A 726 -10.55 22.77 1.25
C ASN A 726 -10.60 24.23 1.78
N THR A 727 -11.65 24.96 1.42
CA THR A 727 -11.87 26.37 1.77
C THR A 727 -12.07 26.65 3.26
N ASN A 728 -12.12 25.63 4.12
CA ASN A 728 -12.11 25.81 5.58
C ASN A 728 -10.72 26.20 6.10
N ILE A 729 -9.66 25.99 5.31
CA ILE A 729 -8.29 26.40 5.61
C ILE A 729 -8.19 27.92 5.40
N GLN A 730 -7.75 28.65 6.43
CA GLN A 730 -7.57 30.11 6.40
C GLN A 730 -6.09 30.49 6.44
N GLY A 731 -5.72 31.58 5.75
CA GLY A 731 -4.34 32.05 5.67
C GLY A 731 -3.54 31.35 4.59
N TRP A 732 -2.44 30.71 4.97
CA TRP A 732 -1.45 30.15 4.04
C TRP A 732 -0.89 28.82 4.58
N GLY A 733 -0.90 27.78 3.75
CA GLY A 733 -0.34 26.46 4.06
C GLY A 733 -1.39 25.43 4.42
N LEU A 734 -1.07 24.16 4.14
CA LEU A 734 -1.93 22.97 4.23
C LEU A 734 -3.01 22.86 3.14
N GLU A 735 -3.40 23.94 2.46
CA GLU A 735 -4.33 23.82 1.32
C GLU A 735 -3.68 23.13 0.12
N ASP A 736 -2.36 23.29 -0.03
CA ASP A 736 -1.57 22.62 -1.06
C ASP A 736 -1.37 21.13 -0.77
N VAL A 737 -1.18 20.76 0.50
CA VAL A 737 -1.14 19.36 0.97
C VAL A 737 -2.50 18.68 0.81
N ASP A 738 -3.60 19.36 1.20
CA ASP A 738 -4.99 18.87 1.02
C ASP A 738 -5.30 18.61 -0.47
N LEU A 739 -4.87 19.49 -1.38
CA LEU A 739 -4.99 19.27 -2.82
C LEU A 739 -4.14 18.09 -3.29
N PHE A 740 -2.88 17.99 -2.86
CA PHE A 740 -1.98 16.90 -3.25
C PHE A 740 -2.47 15.53 -2.78
N GLU A 741 -2.98 15.42 -1.54
CA GLU A 741 -3.57 14.19 -1.00
C GLU A 741 -4.83 13.76 -1.76
N LYS A 742 -5.68 14.72 -2.19
CA LYS A 742 -6.84 14.45 -3.05
C LYS A 742 -6.43 13.98 -4.45
N VAL A 743 -5.43 14.60 -5.06
CA VAL A 743 -4.91 14.23 -6.39
C VAL A 743 -4.25 12.85 -6.36
N GLY A 744 -3.50 12.50 -5.30
CA GLY A 744 -2.91 11.16 -5.13
C GLY A 744 -3.91 10.04 -4.86
N VAL A 745 -5.21 10.36 -4.85
CA VAL A 745 -6.34 9.49 -4.51
C VAL A 745 -7.30 9.28 -5.70
N TRP A 746 -7.17 10.09 -6.74
CA TRP A 746 -8.03 10.20 -7.93
C TRP A 746 -7.44 9.44 -9.12
#